data_AF-I8V568-F1
#
_entry.id   AF-I8V568-F1
#
_cell.length_a   1.000
_cell.length_b   1.000
_cell.length_c   1.000
_cell.angle_alpha   90.00
_cell.angle_beta   90.00
_cell.angle_gamma   90.00
#
_symmetry.space_group_name_H-M   'P 1'
#
loop_
_entity.id
_entity.type
_entity.pdbx_description
1 polymer ?
#
loop_
_entity_poly.entity_id
_entity_poly.type
_entity_poly.pdbx_seq_one_letter_code
_entity_poly.pdbx_strand_id
1 'polypeptide(L)'
;MKKILLLFVCLFVCWVLSAQQRIKVACVGNSITYGTGLSDRATQSYPVKLQKLLGERYEVENFGKPGATLLNQGHRPYTRQEEYRKALDFAGDIVVIHLGINDTDPRNWPNYRDFFVKDYLKLIDTFREANPAVRIIIARMTPIADRHIRFLSGTRDWHGEIQTAIETVARYAGIQLIDFHEPLYPYPYLLPDAVHPAAEGAAIMARTVYSAITGDYGGLKLSPLYTDNMILQRDTPLKVHGIANAGEQVTVCIDRQRWITKAAPDGKWSVKLSPLKAGGPYTLTISTPHRILKYTNVLIGEVWLCSGQSNMEFMLRQTITGKKDIPQAADEQLRLYDMKARWRTDAVQWDASVLDSLNHLQYYKETEWEICTPANAAHFSAIAYYFGQMLRDSLKVPVGLICNAIGGSPIESWIDRNTLEYQFPAILKDWTRNDFIQDWVRGRAALNVKLSKEKFQRHPYEPCYLYESGIRPLEQYPVRGVIWYQGESNAHNCEAHEKLFKLLVGSWRKNWKNEDLPFYYVQLSSIARPSWPWFRDSQRRMMAEIPNTGMAVSSDYGDSLDVHPRNKKPVGERLARWALNKTYGMHDVLPSGPLFCRADFCEDVVYVTFDYGKGLKSSDGGPLRTFEVAETDGVYYPAVAEIINGQIKVYSEQVKRPRYIRYGWQPFTRANLVNEAGLPASTFRAEAPESFVADLHLQRMEGFPKSEKGLKSGVSACYAGMLNGKLLLAGGCNFPGIPADEGGKKKYYQGIYVAEMNPDTVFVWNKVGELPVSAAYGVSVSCSDGIICIGGTDGQDALTSVYKIRWDEKSEKNGKNKKKGKVVIETLPALPYALDNMCGTLIGEQLFIAGGNRNGKPSNSFLRLDLTNLSVGWHELPEYPGDARTQAVCAGQRRGDDYRFYLWGGFAPSTEGKPATLSTSGYCYSSVSRQWMPVATPKGSDGEVVSLGGGAAVALNDSLVLCTGGVNKDIFLAALRCPEKDYLLHPVEWYKFNDRILVYNINLDIWQEVARTSLVARAGAALVGWDKTYYNINGELKPGVRTPEIIKITVE
;
A
#
# COMPACT_ATOMS: atom_id res chain seq x y z
N MET A 1 47.49 81.13 -21.02
CA MET A 1 46.02 80.93 -20.96
C MET A 1 45.45 79.97 -22.02
N LYS A 2 45.98 79.87 -23.26
CA LYS A 2 45.44 78.97 -24.30
C LYS A 2 45.64 77.44 -24.07
N LYS A 3 46.63 77.02 -23.27
CA LYS A 3 46.86 75.58 -22.98
C LYS A 3 45.98 75.01 -21.86
N ILE A 4 45.45 75.85 -20.96
CA ILE A 4 44.56 75.43 -19.86
C ILE A 4 43.12 75.27 -20.36
N LEU A 5 42.70 76.11 -21.33
CA LEU A 5 41.38 76.01 -21.95
C LEU A 5 41.24 74.73 -22.81
N LEU A 6 42.31 74.29 -23.49
CA LEU A 6 42.30 73.05 -24.27
C LEU A 6 42.25 71.79 -23.39
N LEU A 7 42.90 71.81 -22.22
CA LEU A 7 42.83 70.71 -21.26
C LEU A 7 41.45 70.61 -20.61
N PHE A 8 40.81 71.74 -20.29
CA PHE A 8 39.45 71.76 -19.75
C PHE A 8 38.41 71.33 -20.79
N VAL A 9 38.55 71.71 -22.07
CA VAL A 9 37.64 71.26 -23.14
C VAL A 9 37.83 69.77 -23.46
N CYS A 10 39.06 69.24 -23.44
CA CYS A 10 39.29 67.79 -23.59
C CYS A 10 38.81 66.97 -22.38
N LEU A 11 38.92 67.49 -21.15
CA LEU A 11 38.33 66.84 -19.96
C LEU A 11 36.81 66.90 -19.96
N PHE A 12 36.20 67.97 -20.49
CA PHE A 12 34.74 68.06 -20.66
C PHE A 12 34.24 67.15 -21.79
N VAL A 13 34.97 67.01 -22.90
CA VAL A 13 34.60 66.11 -24.01
C VAL A 13 34.80 64.64 -23.66
N CYS A 14 35.78 64.29 -22.81
CA CYS A 14 35.93 62.94 -22.27
C CYS A 14 34.88 62.60 -21.19
N TRP A 15 34.29 63.60 -20.51
CA TRP A 15 33.15 63.39 -19.59
C TRP A 15 31.81 63.28 -20.32
N VAL A 16 31.66 63.92 -21.49
CA VAL A 16 30.42 63.90 -22.28
C VAL A 16 30.28 62.63 -23.16
N LEU A 17 31.33 61.81 -23.31
CA LEU A 17 31.31 60.57 -24.11
C LEU A 17 31.23 59.27 -23.30
N SER A 18 31.09 59.31 -21.98
CA SER A 18 30.72 58.13 -21.19
C SER A 18 29.24 58.17 -20.81
N ALA A 19 28.36 58.22 -21.81
CA ALA A 19 27.00 57.70 -21.59
C ALA A 19 27.16 56.21 -21.30
N GLN A 20 27.05 55.82 -20.03
CA GLN A 20 27.15 54.43 -19.61
C GLN A 20 26.11 53.64 -20.41
N GLN A 21 26.57 52.81 -21.35
CA GLN A 21 25.70 52.01 -22.22
C GLN A 21 24.81 51.17 -21.31
N ARG A 22 23.48 51.35 -21.42
CA ARG A 22 22.50 50.64 -20.59
C ARG A 22 22.57 49.15 -20.90
N ILE A 23 22.42 48.33 -19.87
CA ILE A 23 22.33 46.87 -20.04
C ILE A 23 20.96 46.53 -20.62
N LYS A 24 20.94 45.97 -21.83
CA LYS A 24 19.73 45.63 -22.56
C LYS A 24 19.14 44.31 -22.08
N VAL A 25 17.87 44.29 -21.72
CA VAL A 25 17.14 43.10 -21.26
C VAL A 25 15.97 42.83 -22.20
N ALA A 26 16.07 41.79 -23.03
CA ALA A 26 14.99 41.38 -23.92
C ALA A 26 14.06 40.38 -23.21
N CYS A 27 12.81 40.77 -22.97
CA CYS A 27 11.78 39.86 -22.48
C CYS A 27 11.05 39.19 -23.66
N VAL A 28 11.44 37.96 -23.98
CA VAL A 28 10.93 37.16 -25.09
C VAL A 28 9.82 36.23 -24.60
N GLY A 29 8.67 36.22 -25.26
CA GLY A 29 7.63 35.28 -24.87
C GLY A 29 6.32 35.40 -25.62
N ASN A 30 5.27 34.87 -25.01
CA ASN A 30 3.94 34.76 -25.61
C ASN A 30 2.97 35.86 -25.10
N SER A 31 1.67 35.56 -25.07
CA SER A 31 0.61 36.44 -24.56
C SER A 31 0.82 36.89 -23.12
N ILE A 32 1.47 36.07 -22.28
CA ILE A 32 1.75 36.40 -20.88
C ILE A 32 2.84 37.48 -20.80
N THR A 33 3.93 37.33 -21.57
CA THR A 33 4.97 38.37 -21.68
C THR A 33 4.43 39.65 -22.29
N TYR A 34 3.55 39.54 -23.28
CA TYR A 34 2.81 40.67 -23.83
C TYR A 34 1.93 41.37 -22.77
N GLY A 35 1.47 40.68 -21.72
CA GLY A 35 0.54 41.25 -20.74
C GLY A 35 -0.92 41.22 -21.20
N THR A 36 -1.32 40.16 -21.91
CA THR A 36 -2.73 39.91 -22.28
C THR A 36 -3.57 39.77 -21.02
N GLY A 37 -4.77 40.37 -21.00
CA GLY A 37 -5.69 40.32 -19.85
C GLY A 37 -5.45 41.40 -18.79
N LEU A 38 -4.34 42.14 -18.85
CA LEU A 38 -4.10 43.30 -17.99
C LEU A 38 -4.91 44.51 -18.47
N SER A 39 -5.44 45.31 -17.54
CA SER A 39 -6.22 46.51 -17.87
C SER A 39 -5.35 47.59 -18.52
N ASP A 40 -4.07 47.69 -18.12
CA ASP A 40 -3.07 48.54 -18.76
C ASP A 40 -1.72 47.83 -18.82
N ARG A 41 -1.45 47.15 -19.94
CA ARG A 41 -0.17 46.44 -20.15
C ARG A 41 1.04 47.37 -20.16
N ALA A 42 0.86 48.65 -20.53
CA ALA A 42 1.96 49.61 -20.65
C ALA A 42 2.50 50.04 -19.28
N THR A 43 1.75 49.79 -18.20
CA THR A 43 2.19 50.03 -16.82
C THR A 43 2.29 48.76 -15.97
N GLN A 44 1.54 47.70 -16.33
CA GLN A 44 1.34 46.52 -15.49
C GLN A 44 2.04 45.25 -15.98
N SER A 45 2.44 45.15 -17.25
CA SER A 45 3.11 43.93 -17.74
C SER A 45 4.42 43.66 -17.00
N TYR A 46 4.81 42.38 -16.86
CA TYR A 46 6.00 42.05 -16.09
C TYR A 46 7.28 42.72 -16.62
N PRO A 47 7.49 42.90 -17.95
CA PRO A 47 8.68 43.60 -18.46
C PRO A 47 8.71 45.08 -18.03
N VAL A 48 7.57 45.76 -18.02
CA VAL A 48 7.47 47.16 -17.54
C VAL A 48 7.73 47.24 -16.04
N LYS A 49 7.19 46.30 -15.26
CA LYS A 49 7.47 46.23 -13.83
C LYS A 49 8.94 45.90 -13.55
N LEU A 50 9.54 45.05 -14.37
CA LEU A 50 10.96 44.72 -14.31
C LEU A 50 11.84 45.95 -14.60
N GLN A 51 11.50 46.76 -15.61
CA GLN A 51 12.17 48.04 -15.87
C GLN A 51 12.20 48.95 -14.64
N LYS A 52 11.06 49.06 -13.93
CA LYS A 52 10.96 49.86 -12.70
C LYS A 52 11.85 49.32 -11.58
N LEU A 53 11.95 48.00 -11.44
CA LEU A 53 12.80 47.35 -10.43
C LEU A 53 14.29 47.49 -10.74
N LEU A 54 14.69 47.35 -12.00
CA LEU A 54 16.10 47.43 -12.43
C LEU A 54 16.62 48.86 -12.51
N GLY A 55 15.74 49.85 -12.72
CA GLY A 55 16.10 51.26 -12.79
C GLY A 55 16.83 51.65 -14.08
N GLU A 56 17.36 52.88 -14.12
CA GLU A 56 17.85 53.53 -15.36
C GLU A 56 19.14 52.92 -15.95
N ARG A 57 19.83 52.04 -15.20
CA ARG A 57 21.01 51.31 -15.69
C ARG A 57 20.66 50.24 -16.73
N TYR A 58 19.40 49.83 -16.78
CA TYR A 58 18.89 48.80 -17.67
C TYR A 58 17.88 49.38 -18.65
N GLU A 59 17.83 48.79 -19.84
CA GLU A 59 16.80 49.02 -20.84
C GLU A 59 16.07 47.70 -21.08
N VAL A 60 14.83 47.60 -20.59
CA VAL A 60 14.02 46.39 -20.64
C VAL A 60 12.96 46.54 -21.72
N GLU A 61 12.98 45.66 -22.72
CA GLU A 61 12.02 45.67 -23.81
C GLU A 61 11.13 44.42 -23.84
N ASN A 62 9.87 44.63 -24.26
CA ASN A 62 8.84 43.59 -24.28
C ASN A 62 8.63 43.04 -25.70
N PHE A 63 9.13 41.83 -25.95
CA PHE A 63 8.98 41.09 -27.20
C PHE A 63 7.96 39.95 -27.09
N GLY A 64 6.95 40.11 -26.22
CA GLY A 64 5.86 39.15 -26.09
C GLY A 64 4.93 39.15 -27.30
N LYS A 65 4.54 37.97 -27.81
CA LYS A 65 3.56 37.83 -28.91
C LYS A 65 2.38 36.93 -28.53
N PRO A 66 1.14 37.44 -28.50
CA PRO A 66 -0.02 36.63 -28.17
C PRO A 66 -0.21 35.41 -29.07
N GLY A 67 -0.46 34.25 -28.44
CA GLY A 67 -0.64 32.97 -29.11
C GLY A 67 0.63 32.33 -29.67
N ALA A 68 1.82 32.94 -29.51
CA ALA A 68 3.05 32.37 -30.06
C ALA A 68 3.46 31.06 -29.38
N THR A 69 3.87 30.09 -30.19
CA THR A 69 4.37 28.77 -29.80
C THR A 69 5.89 28.74 -29.88
N LEU A 70 6.55 27.96 -29.01
CA LEU A 70 7.98 27.68 -29.16
C LEU A 70 8.23 26.78 -30.37
N LEU A 71 7.38 25.76 -30.56
CA LEU A 71 7.52 24.80 -31.64
C LEU A 71 7.50 25.49 -33.01
N ASN A 72 8.52 25.21 -33.83
CA ASN A 72 8.63 25.75 -35.19
C ASN A 72 7.58 25.19 -36.15
N GLN A 73 7.04 24.02 -35.81
CA GLN A 73 5.92 23.37 -36.48
C GLN A 73 4.58 23.60 -35.77
N GLY A 74 4.58 24.36 -34.67
CA GLY A 74 3.35 24.75 -33.97
C GLY A 74 2.48 25.65 -34.82
N HIS A 75 1.22 25.85 -34.40
CA HIS A 75 0.25 26.63 -35.15
C HIS A 75 0.58 28.13 -35.25
N ARG A 76 1.48 28.66 -34.41
CA ARG A 76 1.94 30.06 -34.49
C ARG A 76 3.38 30.22 -33.99
N PRO A 77 4.39 29.74 -34.75
CA PRO A 77 5.78 29.73 -34.29
C PRO A 77 6.32 31.13 -34.00
N TYR A 78 6.95 31.31 -32.83
CA TYR A 78 7.53 32.59 -32.41
C TYR A 78 8.60 33.09 -33.41
N THR A 79 9.41 32.18 -33.96
CA THR A 79 10.46 32.46 -34.95
C THR A 79 9.96 33.06 -36.27
N ARG A 80 8.65 33.03 -36.52
CA ARG A 80 8.00 33.63 -37.71
C ARG A 80 7.31 34.96 -37.40
N GLN A 81 7.35 35.43 -36.16
CA GLN A 81 6.67 36.66 -35.73
C GLN A 81 7.61 37.87 -35.86
N GLU A 82 7.02 39.06 -35.95
CA GLU A 82 7.77 40.31 -36.02
C GLU A 82 8.55 40.58 -34.72
N GLU A 83 7.97 40.21 -33.58
CA GLU A 83 8.58 40.37 -32.26
C GLU A 83 9.90 39.60 -32.13
N TYR A 84 10.03 38.44 -32.78
CA TYR A 84 11.29 37.70 -32.83
C TYR A 84 12.38 38.46 -33.56
N ARG A 85 12.07 39.07 -34.72
CA ARG A 85 13.04 39.88 -35.47
C ARG A 85 13.47 41.09 -34.66
N LYS A 86 12.52 41.80 -34.04
CA LYS A 86 12.81 42.93 -33.16
C LYS A 86 13.67 42.54 -31.96
N ALA A 87 13.45 41.36 -31.37
CA ALA A 87 14.26 40.87 -30.26
C ALA A 87 15.71 40.58 -30.67
N LEU A 88 15.93 40.05 -31.89
CA LEU A 88 17.28 39.86 -32.45
C LEU A 88 17.96 41.20 -32.74
N ASP A 89 17.25 42.12 -33.40
CA ASP A 89 17.76 43.46 -33.75
C ASP A 89 18.11 44.28 -32.50
N PHE A 90 17.36 44.08 -31.41
CA PHE A 90 17.64 44.72 -30.13
C PHE A 90 18.99 44.29 -29.52
N ALA A 91 19.46 43.08 -29.87
CA ALA A 91 20.73 42.49 -29.45
C ALA A 91 20.95 42.60 -27.93
N GLY A 92 19.99 42.08 -27.16
CA GLY A 92 20.01 42.18 -25.70
C GLY A 92 21.27 41.60 -25.05
N ASP A 93 21.74 42.22 -23.97
CA ASP A 93 22.81 41.68 -23.12
C ASP A 93 22.30 40.55 -22.24
N ILE A 94 21.01 40.60 -21.89
CA ILE A 94 20.28 39.56 -21.17
C ILE A 94 19.01 39.24 -21.94
N VAL A 95 18.74 37.96 -22.21
CA VAL A 95 17.49 37.51 -22.82
C VAL A 95 16.75 36.60 -21.86
N VAL A 96 15.51 36.95 -21.54
CA VAL A 96 14.62 36.18 -20.67
C VAL A 96 13.53 35.54 -21.54
N ILE A 97 13.54 34.22 -21.68
CA ILE A 97 12.63 33.49 -22.58
C ILE A 97 11.53 32.80 -21.76
N HIS A 98 10.28 33.14 -22.06
CA HIS A 98 9.07 32.52 -21.52
C HIS A 98 8.12 32.10 -22.66
N LEU A 99 8.40 30.93 -23.23
CA LEU A 99 7.64 30.26 -24.28
C LEU A 99 7.33 28.82 -23.85
N GLY A 100 6.30 28.20 -24.44
CA GLY A 100 5.84 26.86 -24.05
C GLY A 100 4.34 26.78 -23.73
N ILE A 101 3.75 27.83 -23.11
CA ILE A 101 2.33 27.80 -22.67
C ILE A 101 1.39 27.45 -23.82
N ASN A 102 1.53 28.09 -24.99
CA ASN A 102 0.67 27.82 -26.15
C ASN A 102 0.99 26.50 -26.84
N ASP A 103 2.14 25.88 -26.53
CA ASP A 103 2.49 24.56 -27.04
C ASP A 103 1.60 23.48 -26.40
N THR A 104 0.96 23.74 -25.25
CA THR A 104 -0.11 22.90 -24.66
C THR A 104 -1.40 22.82 -25.47
N ASP A 105 -1.48 23.47 -26.64
CA ASP A 105 -2.62 23.35 -27.54
C ASP A 105 -2.62 21.98 -28.26
N PRO A 106 -3.77 21.30 -28.43
CA PRO A 106 -3.86 20.01 -29.12
C PRO A 106 -3.37 20.00 -30.57
N ARG A 107 -3.28 21.17 -31.23
CA ARG A 107 -2.69 21.29 -32.56
C ARG A 107 -1.16 21.14 -32.54
N ASN A 108 -0.53 21.30 -31.36
CA ASN A 108 0.92 21.38 -31.21
C ASN A 108 1.50 20.15 -30.51
N TRP A 109 1.32 20.05 -29.18
CA TRP A 109 2.08 19.09 -28.35
C TRP A 109 1.97 17.65 -28.82
N PRO A 110 0.76 17.11 -29.10
CA PRO A 110 0.64 15.71 -29.53
C PRO A 110 1.37 15.39 -30.83
N ASN A 111 1.52 16.38 -31.71
CA ASN A 111 2.06 16.18 -33.06
C ASN A 111 3.56 16.45 -33.15
N TYR A 112 4.08 17.35 -32.30
CA TYR A 112 5.41 17.93 -32.51
C TYR A 112 6.30 17.99 -31.26
N ARG A 113 5.90 17.42 -30.12
CA ARG A 113 6.66 17.46 -28.85
C ARG A 113 8.14 17.04 -28.97
N ASP A 114 8.46 16.08 -29.83
CA ASP A 114 9.83 15.57 -30.02
C ASP A 114 10.79 16.64 -30.59
N PHE A 115 10.24 17.71 -31.18
CA PHE A 115 11.03 18.84 -31.68
C PHE A 115 11.25 19.94 -30.64
N PHE A 116 10.51 19.95 -29.51
CA PHE A 116 10.47 21.08 -28.58
C PHE A 116 11.86 21.48 -28.05
N VAL A 117 12.62 20.52 -27.54
CA VAL A 117 13.97 20.78 -26.98
C VAL A 117 14.90 21.31 -28.08
N LYS A 118 14.88 20.70 -29.26
CA LYS A 118 15.71 21.10 -30.41
C LYS A 118 15.37 22.51 -30.89
N ASP A 119 14.08 22.82 -31.01
CA ASP A 119 13.58 24.13 -31.42
C ASP A 119 13.92 25.21 -30.38
N TYR A 120 13.86 24.88 -29.08
CA TYR A 120 14.29 25.79 -28.01
C TYR A 120 15.78 26.11 -28.13
N LEU A 121 16.63 25.08 -28.25
CA LEU A 121 18.08 25.26 -28.37
C LEU A 121 18.43 26.11 -29.59
N LYS A 122 17.78 25.85 -30.73
CA LYS A 122 17.96 26.66 -31.94
C LYS A 122 17.57 28.12 -31.72
N LEU A 123 16.45 28.38 -31.03
CA LEU A 123 16.05 29.74 -30.68
C LEU A 123 17.12 30.44 -29.83
N ILE A 124 17.65 29.75 -28.82
CA ILE A 124 18.74 30.26 -27.97
C ILE A 124 19.97 30.60 -28.80
N ASP A 125 20.36 29.72 -29.73
CA ASP A 125 21.53 29.94 -30.58
C ASP A 125 21.38 31.18 -31.47
N THR A 126 20.17 31.48 -31.98
CA THR A 126 19.96 32.72 -32.75
C THR A 126 20.19 33.99 -31.93
N PHE A 127 19.89 33.98 -30.63
CA PHE A 127 20.22 35.12 -29.76
C PHE A 127 21.72 35.22 -29.48
N ARG A 128 22.44 34.08 -29.40
CA ARG A 128 23.91 34.05 -29.28
C ARG A 128 24.58 34.52 -30.57
N GLU A 129 24.01 34.24 -31.73
CA GLU A 129 24.47 34.77 -33.02
C GLU A 129 24.31 36.30 -33.08
N ALA A 130 23.16 36.82 -32.60
CA ALA A 130 22.92 38.26 -32.55
C ALA A 130 23.82 39.00 -31.54
N ASN A 131 24.11 38.38 -30.39
CA ASN A 131 25.05 38.89 -29.39
C ASN A 131 25.82 37.72 -28.74
N PRO A 132 27.09 37.47 -29.11
CA PRO A 132 27.89 36.37 -28.56
C PRO A 132 28.13 36.44 -27.04
N ALA A 133 27.99 37.61 -26.42
CA ALA A 133 28.16 37.82 -24.99
C ALA A 133 26.83 37.71 -24.21
N VAL A 134 25.72 37.37 -24.87
CA VAL A 134 24.39 37.35 -24.26
C VAL A 134 24.30 36.37 -23.09
N ARG A 135 23.72 36.83 -21.98
CA ARG A 135 23.29 35.98 -20.88
C ARG A 135 21.85 35.51 -21.11
N ILE A 136 21.66 34.21 -21.30
CA ILE A 136 20.34 33.61 -21.51
C ILE A 136 19.77 33.13 -20.18
N ILE A 137 18.52 33.50 -19.91
CA ILE A 137 17.70 33.02 -18.79
C ILE A 137 16.42 32.43 -19.39
N ILE A 138 16.08 31.19 -19.05
CA ILE A 138 14.81 30.58 -19.44
C ILE A 138 13.94 30.34 -18.21
N ALA A 139 12.63 30.32 -18.39
CA ALA A 139 11.67 30.17 -17.30
C ALA A 139 10.85 28.88 -17.41
N ARG A 140 10.67 28.16 -16.29
CA ARG A 140 9.49 27.31 -16.14
C ARG A 140 8.24 28.18 -16.32
N MET A 141 7.23 27.60 -16.94
CA MET A 141 6.02 28.32 -17.33
C MET A 141 5.21 28.79 -16.13
N THR A 142 4.40 29.83 -16.30
CA THR A 142 3.35 30.13 -15.30
C THR A 142 2.38 28.94 -15.15
N PRO A 143 1.67 28.81 -14.03
CA PRO A 143 0.65 27.78 -13.87
C PRO A 143 -0.51 27.95 -14.86
N ILE A 144 -1.21 26.86 -15.14
CA ILE A 144 -2.55 26.86 -15.73
C ILE A 144 -3.51 26.39 -14.64
N ALA A 145 -4.52 27.18 -14.30
CA ALA A 145 -5.45 26.82 -13.24
C ALA A 145 -6.45 25.73 -13.70
N ASP A 146 -6.95 24.95 -12.74
CA ASP A 146 -7.89 23.85 -12.95
C ASP A 146 -9.16 24.26 -13.72
N ARG A 147 -9.53 25.55 -13.67
CA ARG A 147 -10.67 26.14 -14.38
C ARG A 147 -10.53 26.17 -15.90
N HIS A 148 -9.35 25.94 -16.45
CA HIS A 148 -9.15 25.92 -17.90
C HIS A 148 -10.01 24.83 -18.57
N ILE A 149 -10.68 25.16 -19.67
CA ILE A 149 -11.65 24.27 -20.34
C ILE A 149 -11.05 22.94 -20.80
N ARG A 150 -9.76 22.94 -21.16
CA ARG A 150 -9.01 21.77 -21.61
C ARG A 150 -8.09 21.19 -20.54
N PHE A 151 -8.23 21.62 -19.28
CA PHE A 151 -7.33 21.22 -18.19
C PHE A 151 -7.17 19.69 -18.11
N LEU A 152 -8.30 18.96 -18.11
CA LEU A 152 -8.30 17.49 -18.03
C LEU A 152 -8.15 16.79 -19.37
N SER A 153 -8.33 17.49 -20.50
CA SER A 153 -8.24 16.89 -21.84
C SER A 153 -6.83 16.93 -22.42
N GLY A 154 -5.81 17.12 -21.58
CA GLY A 154 -4.39 17.11 -21.95
C GLY A 154 -3.59 18.35 -21.56
N THR A 155 -4.21 19.53 -21.41
CA THR A 155 -3.45 20.77 -21.14
C THR A 155 -2.64 20.71 -19.83
N ARG A 156 -3.18 20.12 -18.75
CA ARG A 156 -2.44 19.93 -17.49
C ARG A 156 -1.22 19.04 -17.68
N ASP A 157 -1.40 17.90 -18.33
CA ASP A 157 -0.35 16.89 -18.46
C ASP A 157 0.76 17.37 -19.40
N TRP A 158 0.38 17.95 -20.54
CA TRP A 158 1.34 18.55 -21.48
C TRP A 158 2.06 19.75 -20.88
N HIS A 159 1.40 20.54 -20.01
CA HIS A 159 2.08 21.58 -19.25
C HIS A 159 3.21 20.99 -18.40
N GLY A 160 2.94 19.89 -17.68
CA GLY A 160 3.94 19.14 -16.93
C GLY A 160 5.10 18.64 -17.80
N GLU A 161 4.80 18.00 -18.93
CA GLU A 161 5.81 17.51 -19.88
C GLU A 161 6.68 18.64 -20.44
N ILE A 162 6.08 19.78 -20.79
CA ILE A 162 6.80 20.96 -21.29
C ILE A 162 7.73 21.52 -20.21
N GLN A 163 7.31 21.59 -18.94
CA GLN A 163 8.21 22.05 -17.88
C GLN A 163 9.45 21.15 -17.76
N THR A 164 9.28 19.82 -17.84
CA THR A 164 10.41 18.87 -17.86
C THR A 164 11.30 19.06 -19.10
N ALA A 165 10.71 19.36 -20.26
CA ALA A 165 11.47 19.68 -21.47
C ALA A 165 12.28 20.98 -21.30
N ILE A 166 11.71 22.03 -20.69
CA ILE A 166 12.41 23.28 -20.37
C ILE A 166 13.58 23.03 -19.42
N GLU A 167 13.40 22.23 -18.38
CA GLU A 167 14.49 21.83 -17.49
C GLU A 167 15.62 21.10 -18.21
N THR A 168 15.26 20.27 -19.20
CA THR A 168 16.23 19.57 -20.05
C THR A 168 17.01 20.56 -20.91
N VAL A 169 16.35 21.55 -21.49
CA VAL A 169 17.01 22.65 -22.24
C VAL A 169 17.98 23.40 -21.35
N ALA A 170 17.56 23.82 -20.15
CA ALA A 170 18.44 24.53 -19.20
C ALA A 170 19.69 23.73 -18.87
N ARG A 171 19.52 22.45 -18.52
CA ARG A 171 20.60 21.53 -18.17
C ARG A 171 21.56 21.31 -19.33
N TYR A 172 21.03 21.03 -20.52
CA TYR A 172 21.82 20.75 -21.73
C TYR A 172 22.61 21.98 -22.19
N ALA A 173 21.98 23.15 -22.21
CA ALA A 173 22.60 24.39 -22.66
C ALA A 173 23.51 25.04 -21.60
N GLY A 174 23.49 24.56 -20.35
CA GLY A 174 24.26 25.13 -19.23
C GLY A 174 23.82 26.55 -18.86
N ILE A 175 22.52 26.86 -18.98
CA ILE A 175 21.97 28.20 -18.78
C ILE A 175 21.09 28.27 -17.53
N GLN A 176 20.87 29.49 -17.03
CA GLN A 176 20.08 29.72 -15.83
C GLN A 176 18.59 29.44 -16.09
N LEU A 177 17.98 28.67 -15.18
CA LEU A 177 16.55 28.43 -15.12
C LEU A 177 15.94 29.23 -13.98
N ILE A 178 14.89 30.00 -14.28
CA ILE A 178 14.02 30.65 -13.28
C ILE A 178 12.66 29.96 -13.25
N ASP A 179 11.87 30.24 -12.20
CA ASP A 179 10.59 29.58 -11.99
C ASP A 179 9.44 30.59 -11.86
N PHE A 180 8.59 30.67 -12.90
CA PHE A 180 7.32 31.42 -12.82
C PHE A 180 6.17 30.58 -12.28
N HIS A 181 6.33 29.26 -12.17
CA HIS A 181 5.32 28.35 -11.67
C HIS A 181 5.21 28.43 -10.15
N GLU A 182 6.28 28.08 -9.44
CA GLU A 182 6.34 27.94 -7.97
C GLU A 182 5.72 29.14 -7.22
N PRO A 183 6.05 30.41 -7.52
CA PRO A 183 5.53 31.54 -6.76
C PRO A 183 4.07 31.91 -7.11
N LEU A 184 3.53 31.44 -8.23
CA LEU A 184 2.14 31.70 -8.64
C LEU A 184 1.19 30.53 -8.35
N TYR A 185 1.72 29.31 -8.23
CA TYR A 185 0.94 28.08 -8.11
C TYR A 185 -0.05 28.06 -6.93
N PRO A 186 0.28 28.59 -5.74
CA PRO A 186 -0.68 28.68 -4.63
C PRO A 186 -1.79 29.73 -4.81
N TYR A 187 -1.74 30.53 -5.87
CA TYR A 187 -2.62 31.69 -6.08
C TYR A 187 -3.40 31.58 -7.40
N PRO A 188 -4.26 30.56 -7.57
CA PRO A 188 -5.04 30.38 -8.80
C PRO A 188 -6.01 31.54 -9.07
N TYR A 189 -6.34 32.35 -8.07
CA TYR A 189 -7.17 33.55 -8.25
C TYR A 189 -6.44 34.65 -9.05
N LEU A 190 -5.09 34.66 -9.04
CA LEU A 190 -4.28 35.58 -9.85
C LEU A 190 -4.30 35.23 -11.35
N LEU A 191 -4.96 34.15 -11.74
CA LEU A 191 -5.18 33.71 -13.12
C LEU A 191 -6.67 33.81 -13.46
N PRO A 192 -7.24 35.02 -13.67
CA PRO A 192 -8.69 35.22 -13.84
C PRO A 192 -9.31 34.42 -14.98
N ASP A 193 -8.55 34.17 -16.06
CA ASP A 193 -8.97 33.32 -17.19
C ASP A 193 -8.29 31.94 -17.19
N ALA A 194 -7.71 31.55 -16.06
CA ALA A 194 -6.93 30.34 -15.82
C ALA A 194 -5.56 30.28 -16.50
N VAL A 195 -5.12 31.31 -17.23
CA VAL A 195 -3.82 31.30 -17.95
C VAL A 195 -3.01 32.57 -17.72
N HIS A 196 -3.62 33.74 -17.83
CA HIS A 196 -2.92 35.03 -17.81
C HIS A 196 -2.85 35.61 -16.39
N PRO A 197 -1.66 35.95 -15.88
CA PRO A 197 -1.50 36.62 -14.59
C PRO A 197 -2.15 38.01 -14.56
N ALA A 198 -2.88 38.30 -13.48
CA ALA A 198 -3.32 39.64 -13.13
C ALA A 198 -2.12 40.55 -12.79
N ALA A 199 -2.37 41.85 -12.55
CA ALA A 199 -1.30 42.82 -12.31
C ALA A 199 -0.37 42.44 -11.16
N GLU A 200 -0.88 41.81 -10.09
CA GLU A 200 -0.07 41.29 -9.00
C GLU A 200 0.78 40.09 -9.43
N GLY A 201 0.20 39.14 -10.16
CA GLY A 201 0.94 38.00 -10.71
C GLY A 201 2.07 38.42 -11.65
N ALA A 202 1.83 39.45 -12.49
CA ALA A 202 2.88 40.06 -13.30
C ALA A 202 4.00 40.72 -12.45
N ALA A 203 3.66 41.27 -11.27
CA ALA A 203 4.66 41.79 -10.34
C ALA A 203 5.51 40.68 -9.71
N ILE A 204 4.90 39.54 -9.40
CA ILE A 204 5.61 38.34 -8.92
C ILE A 204 6.62 37.89 -9.98
N MET A 205 6.19 37.75 -11.24
CA MET A 205 7.09 37.40 -12.35
C MET A 205 8.23 38.40 -12.50
N ALA A 206 7.95 39.71 -12.46
CA ALA A 206 8.96 40.75 -12.55
C ALA A 206 10.01 40.65 -11.43
N ARG A 207 9.58 40.36 -10.19
CA ARG A 207 10.49 40.12 -9.05
C ARG A 207 11.34 38.87 -9.26
N THR A 208 10.77 37.78 -9.77
CA THR A 208 11.53 36.55 -10.09
C THR A 208 12.65 36.85 -11.07
N VAL A 209 12.36 37.59 -12.15
CA VAL A 209 13.38 37.98 -13.14
C VAL A 209 14.41 38.94 -12.54
N TYR A 210 13.94 39.95 -11.79
CA TYR A 210 14.81 40.92 -11.12
C TYR A 210 15.86 40.19 -10.25
N SER A 211 15.42 39.31 -9.36
CA SER A 211 16.32 38.57 -8.46
C SER A 211 17.30 37.69 -9.23
N ALA A 212 16.87 37.07 -10.32
CA ALA A 212 17.77 36.27 -11.15
C ALA A 212 18.84 37.11 -11.86
N ILE A 213 18.49 38.30 -12.34
CA ILE A 213 19.41 39.23 -13.00
C ILE A 213 20.43 39.78 -12.00
N THR A 214 19.95 40.31 -10.87
CA THR A 214 20.77 41.05 -9.90
C THR A 214 21.44 40.16 -8.86
N GLY A 215 20.96 38.95 -8.64
CA GLY A 215 21.35 38.10 -7.52
C GLY A 215 20.75 38.54 -6.18
N ASP A 216 19.86 39.54 -6.17
CA ASP A 216 19.23 40.07 -4.96
C ASP A 216 17.91 39.35 -4.67
N TYR A 217 17.92 38.50 -3.64
CA TYR A 217 16.77 37.77 -3.13
C TYR A 217 16.23 38.40 -1.82
N GLY A 218 16.68 39.62 -1.50
CA GLY A 218 16.34 40.36 -0.29
C GLY A 218 17.08 39.88 0.96
N GLY A 219 18.28 39.34 0.79
CA GLY A 219 19.18 38.90 1.86
C GLY A 219 18.71 37.67 2.64
N LEU A 220 19.39 37.40 3.76
CA LEU A 220 19.17 36.22 4.59
C LEU A 220 17.75 36.18 5.20
N LYS A 221 16.99 35.11 4.90
CA LYS A 221 15.62 34.82 5.39
C LYS A 221 15.46 33.32 5.69
N LEU A 222 14.65 32.99 6.71
CA LEU A 222 14.28 31.63 7.11
C LEU A 222 12.76 31.47 7.23
N SER A 223 12.30 30.23 7.40
CA SER A 223 10.91 29.93 7.76
C SER A 223 10.52 30.65 9.07
N PRO A 224 9.27 31.14 9.19
CA PRO A 224 8.74 31.70 10.43
C PRO A 224 8.75 30.75 11.64
N LEU A 225 8.96 29.44 11.43
CA LEU A 225 9.13 28.48 12.51
C LEU A 225 10.42 28.63 13.31
N TYR A 226 11.43 29.29 12.75
CA TYR A 226 12.67 29.58 13.44
C TYR A 226 12.47 30.83 14.31
N THR A 227 12.23 30.61 15.59
CA THR A 227 12.10 31.65 16.63
C THR A 227 12.89 31.24 17.87
N ASP A 228 12.95 32.13 18.87
CA ASP A 228 13.40 31.74 20.21
C ASP A 228 12.50 30.63 20.78
N ASN A 229 13.01 29.89 21.77
CA ASN A 229 12.34 28.78 22.48
C ASN A 229 11.99 27.55 21.62
N MET A 230 12.37 27.50 20.34
CA MET A 230 12.01 26.40 19.44
C MET A 230 12.60 25.05 19.85
N ILE A 231 12.01 23.98 19.34
CA ILE A 231 12.55 22.61 19.47
C ILE A 231 12.89 22.03 18.10
N LEU A 232 14.13 21.60 17.92
CA LEU A 232 14.57 20.87 16.74
C LEU A 232 14.53 19.36 17.00
N GLN A 233 14.20 18.58 15.97
CA GLN A 233 14.07 17.13 16.06
C GLN A 233 15.41 16.45 16.39
N ARG A 234 15.41 15.59 17.41
CA ARG A 234 16.59 14.82 17.84
C ARG A 234 16.85 13.59 16.98
N ASP A 235 18.08 13.09 17.07
CA ASP A 235 18.50 11.76 16.57
C ASP A 235 18.26 11.55 15.06
N THR A 236 18.18 12.63 14.28
CA THR A 236 18.08 12.61 12.82
C THR A 236 18.92 13.74 12.22
N PRO A 237 19.47 13.59 11.00
CA PRO A 237 20.10 14.71 10.33
C PRO A 237 19.11 15.86 10.11
N LEU A 238 19.47 17.06 10.58
CA LEU A 238 18.62 18.24 10.48
C LEU A 238 19.02 19.07 9.26
N LYS A 239 18.07 19.28 8.35
CA LYS A 239 18.25 20.23 7.26
C LYS A 239 17.84 21.62 7.76
N VAL A 240 18.78 22.56 7.73
CA VAL A 240 18.51 23.98 7.93
C VAL A 240 18.65 24.65 6.58
N HIS A 241 17.63 25.40 6.16
CA HIS A 241 17.56 26.01 4.84
C HIS A 241 16.86 27.36 4.87
N GLY A 242 17.08 28.15 3.82
CA GLY A 242 16.49 29.47 3.69
C GLY A 242 16.82 30.11 2.35
N ILE A 243 16.64 31.43 2.30
CA ILE A 243 16.99 32.30 1.18
C ILE A 243 18.11 33.25 1.60
N ALA A 244 19.02 33.57 0.70
CA ALA A 244 20.03 34.62 0.82
C ALA A 244 20.37 35.15 -0.59
N ASN A 245 21.17 36.20 -0.70
CA ASN A 245 21.54 36.71 -2.02
C ASN A 245 22.45 35.69 -2.75
N ALA A 246 22.34 35.60 -4.07
CA ALA A 246 23.06 34.59 -4.85
C ALA A 246 24.57 34.67 -4.62
N GLY A 247 25.21 33.53 -4.34
CA GLY A 247 26.65 33.43 -4.07
C GLY A 247 27.07 33.89 -2.67
N GLU A 248 26.16 34.45 -1.86
CA GLU A 248 26.44 34.88 -0.50
C GLU A 248 26.82 33.68 0.38
N GLN A 249 27.88 33.84 1.18
CA GLN A 249 28.30 32.80 2.12
C GLN A 249 27.39 32.81 3.34
N VAL A 250 26.77 31.66 3.63
CA VAL A 250 25.93 31.44 4.80
C VAL A 250 26.66 30.54 5.78
N THR A 251 26.81 30.99 7.02
CA THR A 251 27.37 30.22 8.13
C THR A 251 26.24 29.80 9.08
N VAL A 252 26.20 28.54 9.49
CA VAL A 252 25.23 28.01 10.45
C VAL A 252 25.99 27.39 11.62
N CYS A 253 25.70 27.86 12.84
CA CYS A 253 26.32 27.40 14.08
C CYS A 253 25.25 26.97 15.09
N ILE A 254 25.38 25.77 15.65
CA ILE A 254 24.59 25.28 16.78
C ILE A 254 25.41 24.25 17.56
N ASP A 255 25.38 24.35 18.89
CA ASP A 255 26.25 23.54 19.77
C ASP A 255 27.72 23.61 19.31
N ARG A 256 28.37 22.47 19.04
CA ARG A 256 29.75 22.39 18.55
C ARG A 256 29.84 22.35 17.02
N GLN A 257 28.70 22.39 16.32
CA GLN A 257 28.67 22.29 14.86
C GLN A 257 28.76 23.67 14.23
N ARG A 258 29.65 23.81 13.24
CA ARG A 258 29.77 24.98 12.38
C ARG A 258 29.84 24.54 10.93
N TRP A 259 28.88 25.00 10.13
CA TRP A 259 28.78 24.70 8.70
C TRP A 259 28.80 25.98 7.89
N ILE A 260 29.41 25.92 6.71
CA ILE A 260 29.48 27.04 5.76
C ILE A 260 28.99 26.54 4.42
N THR A 261 28.10 27.30 3.79
CA THR A 261 27.60 27.04 2.43
C THR A 261 27.53 28.35 1.65
N LYS A 262 27.18 28.28 0.36
CA LYS A 262 26.84 29.45 -0.45
C LYS A 262 25.41 29.32 -0.95
N ALA A 263 24.70 30.44 -1.03
CA ALA A 263 23.41 30.48 -1.71
C ALA A 263 23.60 30.20 -3.20
N ALA A 264 22.75 29.33 -3.73
CA ALA A 264 22.72 29.00 -5.14
C ALA A 264 22.26 30.21 -5.98
N PRO A 265 22.37 30.15 -7.33
CA PRO A 265 21.92 31.24 -8.21
C PRO A 265 20.44 31.60 -8.08
N ASP A 266 19.61 30.73 -7.50
CA ASP A 266 18.19 30.96 -7.20
C ASP A 266 17.94 31.50 -5.77
N GLY A 267 19.01 31.85 -5.05
CA GLY A 267 18.99 32.35 -3.67
C GLY A 267 18.76 31.28 -2.60
N LYS A 268 18.45 30.04 -2.97
CA LYS A 268 18.21 28.95 -2.01
C LYS A 268 19.55 28.46 -1.43
N TRP A 269 19.58 28.21 -0.13
CA TRP A 269 20.73 27.59 0.55
C TRP A 269 20.25 26.53 1.55
N SER A 270 21.11 25.55 1.83
CA SER A 270 20.87 24.60 2.91
C SER A 270 22.16 24.02 3.48
N VAL A 271 22.11 23.62 4.74
CA VAL A 271 23.13 22.81 5.42
C VAL A 271 22.46 21.60 6.06
N LYS A 272 23.20 20.48 6.12
CA LYS A 272 22.77 19.27 6.82
C LYS A 272 23.59 19.13 8.10
N LEU A 273 22.95 19.36 9.23
CA LEU A 273 23.57 19.19 10.54
C LEU A 273 23.61 17.70 10.90
N SER A 274 24.69 17.28 11.56
CA SER A 274 24.77 15.95 12.16
C SER A 274 23.70 15.80 13.25
N PRO A 275 23.18 14.58 13.48
CA PRO A 275 22.17 14.33 14.51
C PRO A 275 22.57 14.88 15.87
N LEU A 276 21.68 15.67 16.48
CA LEU A 276 21.85 16.20 17.83
C LEU A 276 21.10 15.31 18.84
N LYS A 277 21.69 15.14 20.02
CA LYS A 277 21.06 14.45 21.15
C LYS A 277 20.10 15.38 21.88
N ALA A 278 19.09 14.79 22.54
CA ALA A 278 18.13 15.55 23.33
C ALA A 278 18.84 16.40 24.39
N GLY A 279 18.44 17.66 24.55
CA GLY A 279 19.10 18.59 25.45
C GLY A 279 18.95 20.06 25.05
N GLY A 280 19.90 20.88 25.48
CA GLY A 280 19.87 22.34 25.39
C GLY A 280 19.79 22.98 26.78
N PRO A 281 19.57 24.31 26.87
CA PRO A 281 19.34 25.22 25.75
C PRO A 281 20.59 25.50 24.92
N TYR A 282 20.43 25.56 23.61
CA TYR A 282 21.43 26.00 22.65
C TYR A 282 21.09 27.37 22.07
N THR A 283 22.06 27.95 21.35
CA THR A 283 21.84 29.07 20.46
C THR A 283 22.07 28.61 19.02
N LEU A 284 21.09 28.79 18.15
CA LEU A 284 21.26 28.65 16.69
C LEU A 284 21.60 30.02 16.12
N THR A 285 22.78 30.14 15.49
CA THR A 285 23.20 31.36 14.79
C THR A 285 23.33 31.06 13.31
N ILE A 286 22.66 31.86 12.48
CA ILE A 286 22.75 31.79 11.02
C ILE A 286 23.18 33.18 10.54
N SER A 287 24.30 33.26 9.83
CA SER A 287 24.86 34.54 9.43
C SER A 287 25.32 34.56 7.98
N THR A 288 25.31 35.76 7.45
CA THR A 288 25.94 36.20 6.21
C THR A 288 26.86 37.38 6.53
N PRO A 289 27.69 37.86 5.58
CA PRO A 289 28.46 39.09 5.79
C PRO A 289 27.60 40.32 6.14
N HIS A 290 26.32 40.34 5.77
CA HIS A 290 25.44 41.49 5.92
C HIS A 290 24.41 41.36 7.05
N ARG A 291 24.07 40.14 7.49
CA ARG A 291 23.01 39.91 8.48
C ARG A 291 23.31 38.69 9.35
N ILE A 292 23.03 38.81 10.65
CA ILE A 292 23.08 37.71 11.62
C ILE A 292 21.67 37.49 12.19
N LEU A 293 21.20 36.24 12.15
CA LEU A 293 20.00 35.78 12.83
C LEU A 293 20.42 34.86 13.98
N LYS A 294 19.98 35.18 15.20
CA LYS A 294 20.32 34.44 16.42
C LYS A 294 19.05 34.03 17.13
N TYR A 295 18.89 32.73 17.32
CA TYR A 295 17.77 32.12 18.05
C TYR A 295 18.29 31.48 19.33
N THR A 296 17.67 31.79 20.45
CA THR A 296 18.07 31.41 21.81
C THR A 296 17.07 30.46 22.44
N ASN A 297 17.48 29.79 23.51
CA ASN A 297 16.67 28.76 24.18
C ASN A 297 16.21 27.63 23.24
N VAL A 298 17.07 27.24 22.29
CA VAL A 298 16.76 26.16 21.34
C VAL A 298 16.96 24.82 22.03
N LEU A 299 15.90 24.01 22.11
CA LEU A 299 15.99 22.64 22.63
C LEU A 299 16.10 21.63 21.49
N ILE A 300 16.71 20.49 21.79
CA ILE A 300 16.72 19.32 20.91
C ILE A 300 15.82 18.26 21.55
N GLY A 301 14.83 17.79 20.81
CA GLY A 301 13.75 16.96 21.37
C GLY A 301 12.89 16.29 20.30
N GLU A 302 11.67 15.93 20.68
CA GLU A 302 10.66 15.41 19.75
C GLU A 302 9.76 16.53 19.26
N VAL A 303 9.46 16.55 17.95
CA VAL A 303 8.56 17.54 17.36
C VAL A 303 7.41 16.82 16.69
N TRP A 304 6.17 17.18 17.04
CA TRP A 304 4.96 16.60 16.46
C TRP A 304 4.06 17.68 15.87
N LEU A 305 3.46 17.36 14.72
CA LEU A 305 2.44 18.18 14.08
C LEU A 305 1.05 17.69 14.49
N CYS A 306 0.25 18.59 15.05
CA CYS A 306 -1.09 18.34 15.55
C CYS A 306 -2.09 19.11 14.68
N SER A 307 -2.90 18.40 13.91
CA SER A 307 -3.75 19.01 12.87
C SER A 307 -5.12 18.36 12.76
N GLY A 308 -5.98 18.96 11.93
CA GLY A 308 -7.37 18.56 11.73
C GLY A 308 -8.33 19.71 11.97
N GLN A 309 -9.51 19.38 12.48
CA GLN A 309 -10.61 20.35 12.62
C GLN A 309 -10.97 20.64 14.08
N SER A 310 -12.23 21.01 14.35
CA SER A 310 -12.71 21.53 15.63
C SER A 310 -12.43 20.64 16.84
N ASN A 311 -12.38 19.31 16.67
CA ASN A 311 -12.05 18.41 17.77
C ASN A 311 -10.54 18.41 18.11
N MET A 312 -9.67 18.69 17.13
CA MET A 312 -8.25 19.01 17.38
C MET A 312 -8.09 20.45 17.91
N GLU A 313 -8.86 21.42 17.41
CA GLU A 313 -8.81 22.83 17.87
C GLU A 313 -9.34 23.02 19.30
N PHE A 314 -10.13 22.06 19.80
CA PHE A 314 -10.78 22.13 21.11
C PHE A 314 -9.77 22.40 22.24
N MET A 315 -9.97 23.50 22.96
CA MET A 315 -8.98 24.03 23.91
C MET A 315 -9.00 23.29 25.24
N LEU A 316 -7.85 23.22 25.92
CA LEU A 316 -7.71 22.59 27.24
C LEU A 316 -8.69 23.16 28.27
N ARG A 317 -8.92 24.48 28.29
CA ARG A 317 -9.89 25.11 29.20
C ARG A 317 -11.34 24.68 29.00
N GLN A 318 -11.67 24.13 27.83
CA GLN A 318 -13.04 23.69 27.50
C GLN A 318 -13.31 22.25 27.98
N THR A 319 -12.26 21.49 28.31
CA THR A 319 -12.39 20.09 28.74
C THR A 319 -12.99 19.98 30.14
N ILE A 320 -13.55 18.82 30.47
CA ILE A 320 -14.09 18.57 31.81
C ILE A 320 -13.01 18.55 32.90
N THR A 321 -11.77 18.19 32.55
CA THR A 321 -10.64 18.12 33.49
C THR A 321 -9.79 19.39 33.48
N GLY A 322 -10.01 20.32 32.55
CA GLY A 322 -9.16 21.50 32.33
C GLY A 322 -8.96 22.35 33.58
N LYS A 323 -10.00 22.53 34.41
CA LYS A 323 -9.88 23.26 35.70
C LYS A 323 -8.84 22.65 36.65
N LYS A 324 -8.68 21.33 36.63
CA LYS A 324 -7.71 20.58 37.44
C LYS A 324 -6.34 20.55 36.77
N ASP A 325 -6.30 20.34 35.46
CA ASP A 325 -5.06 20.05 34.74
C ASP A 325 -4.25 21.33 34.43
N ILE A 326 -4.92 22.46 34.12
CA ILE A 326 -4.25 23.72 33.74
C ILE A 326 -3.27 24.24 34.81
N PRO A 327 -3.62 24.29 36.11
CA PRO A 327 -2.68 24.73 37.15
C PRO A 327 -1.40 23.89 37.22
N GLN A 328 -1.41 22.66 36.70
CA GLN A 328 -0.28 21.72 36.71
C GLN A 328 0.47 21.69 35.37
N ALA A 329 0.08 22.55 34.41
CA ALA A 329 0.58 22.46 33.04
C ALA A 329 1.96 23.09 32.79
N ALA A 330 2.57 23.73 33.79
CA ALA A 330 3.89 24.32 33.65
C ALA A 330 4.96 23.23 33.38
N ASP A 331 5.61 23.29 32.23
CA ASP A 331 6.73 22.41 31.87
C ASP A 331 7.74 23.16 31.00
N GLU A 332 8.93 23.42 31.55
CA GLU A 332 10.03 24.10 30.88
C GLU A 332 10.66 23.33 29.72
N GLN A 333 10.25 22.10 29.46
CA GLN A 333 10.71 21.29 28.33
C GLN A 333 9.57 20.90 27.36
N LEU A 334 8.33 21.33 27.64
CA LEU A 334 7.24 21.29 26.67
C LEU A 334 7.16 22.66 25.97
N ARG A 335 7.13 22.67 24.64
CA ARG A 335 7.03 23.87 23.82
C ARG A 335 5.81 23.81 22.91
N LEU A 336 5.10 24.93 22.84
CA LEU A 336 3.87 25.07 22.08
C LEU A 336 4.12 26.05 20.92
N TYR A 337 3.78 25.65 19.70
CA TYR A 337 3.70 26.53 18.54
C TYR A 337 2.27 26.49 18.02
N ASP A 338 1.46 27.45 18.46
CA ASP A 338 0.01 27.47 18.25
C ASP A 338 -0.37 28.38 17.08
N MET A 339 -0.44 27.81 15.87
CA MET A 339 -0.83 28.53 14.67
C MET A 339 -2.34 28.83 14.70
N LYS A 340 -2.69 29.93 15.36
CA LYS A 340 -4.07 30.38 15.48
C LYS A 340 -4.55 31.05 14.20
N ALA A 341 -5.79 30.76 13.80
CA ALA A 341 -6.47 31.52 12.76
C ALA A 341 -6.57 33.00 13.17
N ARG A 342 -6.32 33.91 12.22
CA ARG A 342 -6.67 35.34 12.35
C ARG A 342 -8.19 35.51 12.40
N TRP A 343 -8.88 34.72 11.59
CA TRP A 343 -10.31 34.80 11.34
C TRP A 343 -10.96 33.46 11.62
N ARG A 344 -11.93 33.40 12.52
CA ARG A 344 -12.70 32.18 12.75
C ARG A 344 -13.76 32.02 11.66
N THR A 345 -13.98 30.78 11.25
CA THR A 345 -15.01 30.35 10.28
C THR A 345 -16.41 30.30 10.91
N ASP A 346 -16.72 31.28 11.76
CA ASP A 346 -18.02 31.44 12.41
C ASP A 346 -19.10 31.88 11.41
N ALA A 347 -20.38 31.84 11.81
CA ALA A 347 -21.52 32.06 10.91
C ALA A 347 -21.78 33.54 10.65
N VAL A 348 -20.76 34.25 10.14
CA VAL A 348 -20.74 35.71 9.98
C VAL A 348 -20.32 36.08 8.57
N GLN A 349 -20.64 37.29 8.14
CA GLN A 349 -20.08 37.86 6.91
C GLN A 349 -18.71 38.48 7.25
N TRP A 350 -17.72 38.31 6.39
CA TRP A 350 -16.40 38.91 6.58
C TRP A 350 -16.25 40.22 5.79
N ASP A 351 -15.59 41.18 6.41
CA ASP A 351 -15.28 42.47 5.80
C ASP A 351 -14.19 42.36 4.73
N ALA A 352 -14.06 43.38 3.88
CA ALA A 352 -13.14 43.38 2.75
C ALA A 352 -11.67 43.12 3.12
N SER A 353 -11.19 43.59 4.28
CA SER A 353 -9.82 43.38 4.73
C SER A 353 -9.52 41.91 5.08
N VAL A 354 -10.52 41.19 5.59
CA VAL A 354 -10.41 39.74 5.86
C VAL A 354 -10.31 38.99 4.54
N LEU A 355 -11.17 39.34 3.59
CA LEU A 355 -11.22 38.71 2.27
C LEU A 355 -9.91 38.90 1.49
N ASP A 356 -9.34 40.10 1.55
CA ASP A 356 -8.02 40.40 0.99
C ASP A 356 -6.92 39.57 1.66
N SER A 357 -6.90 39.50 2.99
CA SER A 357 -5.98 38.66 3.77
C SER A 357 -6.04 37.19 3.35
N LEU A 358 -7.22 36.65 3.04
CA LEU A 358 -7.38 35.27 2.60
C LEU A 358 -6.84 35.04 1.18
N ASN A 359 -7.07 35.97 0.26
CA ASN A 359 -6.53 35.86 -1.10
C ASN A 359 -5.00 35.80 -1.09
N HIS A 360 -4.35 36.48 -0.14
CA HIS A 360 -2.90 36.49 0.04
C HIS A 360 -2.37 35.38 0.97
N LEU A 361 -3.17 34.35 1.28
CA LEU A 361 -2.82 33.23 2.18
C LEU A 361 -2.41 33.67 3.60
N GLN A 362 -2.79 34.87 4.04
CA GLN A 362 -2.46 35.41 5.36
C GLN A 362 -3.50 35.00 6.41
N TYR A 363 -3.81 33.71 6.49
CA TYR A 363 -4.88 33.22 7.36
C TYR A 363 -4.47 33.04 8.82
N TYR A 364 -3.22 32.62 9.07
CA TYR A 364 -2.70 32.38 10.42
C TYR A 364 -2.09 33.64 11.02
N LYS A 365 -2.21 33.79 12.34
CA LYS A 365 -1.50 34.82 13.10
C LYS A 365 0.00 34.54 13.06
N GLU A 366 0.79 35.61 13.17
CA GLU A 366 2.21 35.44 13.49
C GLU A 366 2.33 34.66 14.81
N THR A 367 3.20 33.65 14.81
CA THR A 367 3.28 32.64 15.85
C THR A 367 4.74 32.39 16.17
N GLU A 368 5.04 32.26 17.46
CA GLU A 368 6.36 31.94 17.98
C GLU A 368 6.28 30.70 18.87
N TRP A 369 7.42 30.07 19.13
CA TRP A 369 7.48 29.00 20.12
C TRP A 369 7.41 29.56 21.54
N GLU A 370 6.53 28.98 22.35
CA GLU A 370 6.34 29.37 23.75
C GLU A 370 6.66 28.22 24.70
N ILE A 371 7.21 28.55 25.87
CA ILE A 371 7.31 27.62 27.01
C ILE A 371 5.90 27.29 27.49
N CYS A 372 5.61 26.00 27.77
CA CYS A 372 4.31 25.60 28.27
C CYS A 372 4.08 26.17 29.68
N THR A 373 3.06 27.02 29.80
CA THR A 373 2.59 27.63 31.05
C THR A 373 1.10 27.36 31.23
N PRO A 374 0.55 27.46 32.45
CA PRO A 374 -0.89 27.36 32.65
C PRO A 374 -1.70 28.32 31.74
N ALA A 375 -1.19 29.53 31.52
CA ALA A 375 -1.88 30.54 30.71
C ALA A 375 -2.00 30.13 29.24
N ASN A 376 -0.89 29.77 28.57
CA ASN A 376 -0.96 29.40 27.15
C ASN A 376 -1.53 27.98 26.94
N ALA A 377 -1.25 27.02 27.82
CA ALA A 377 -1.81 25.68 27.77
C ALA A 377 -3.34 25.69 27.84
N ALA A 378 -3.94 26.59 28.63
CA ALA A 378 -5.40 26.74 28.73
C ALA A 378 -6.07 27.02 27.36
N HIS A 379 -5.37 27.71 26.46
CA HIS A 379 -5.87 28.09 25.13
C HIS A 379 -5.36 27.20 24.00
N PHE A 380 -4.48 26.24 24.30
CA PHE A 380 -3.94 25.29 23.34
C PHE A 380 -4.86 24.09 23.15
N SER A 381 -4.68 23.35 22.04
CA SER A 381 -5.40 22.11 21.77
C SER A 381 -5.26 21.12 22.94
N ALA A 382 -6.41 20.67 23.47
CA ALA A 382 -6.46 19.68 24.54
C ALA A 382 -5.87 18.34 24.10
N ILE A 383 -6.21 17.89 22.88
CA ILE A 383 -5.72 16.63 22.33
C ILE A 383 -4.19 16.67 22.20
N ALA A 384 -3.65 17.73 21.60
CA ALA A 384 -2.22 17.93 21.46
C ALA A 384 -1.51 18.03 22.82
N TYR A 385 -2.09 18.79 23.77
CA TYR A 385 -1.52 18.94 25.11
C TYR A 385 -1.38 17.60 25.84
N TYR A 386 -2.44 16.80 25.94
CA TYR A 386 -2.37 15.50 26.63
C TYR A 386 -1.46 14.51 25.91
N PHE A 387 -1.42 14.56 24.57
CA PHE A 387 -0.46 13.80 23.78
C PHE A 387 0.98 14.16 24.16
N GLY A 388 1.34 15.45 24.12
CA GLY A 388 2.68 15.91 24.44
C GLY A 388 3.06 15.72 25.90
N GLN A 389 2.12 15.91 26.83
CA GLN A 389 2.31 15.62 28.26
C GLN A 389 2.70 14.16 28.47
N MET A 390 1.97 13.21 27.88
CA MET A 390 2.29 11.79 28.03
C MET A 390 3.66 11.44 27.39
N LEU A 391 4.02 12.05 26.25
CA LEU A 391 5.34 11.88 25.66
C LEU A 391 6.46 12.45 26.55
N ARG A 392 6.26 13.65 27.12
CA ARG A 392 7.18 14.25 28.09
C ARG A 392 7.40 13.34 29.29
N ASP A 393 6.32 12.83 29.85
CA ASP A 393 6.34 11.95 31.01
C ASP A 393 7.03 10.61 30.72
N SER A 394 6.83 10.06 29.53
CA SER A 394 7.34 8.72 29.18
C SER A 394 8.78 8.75 28.65
N LEU A 395 9.09 9.71 27.78
CA LEU A 395 10.39 9.78 27.09
C LEU A 395 11.43 10.58 27.86
N LYS A 396 11.01 11.46 28.78
CA LYS A 396 11.90 12.34 29.57
C LYS A 396 12.85 13.20 28.70
N VAL A 397 12.41 13.61 27.52
CA VAL A 397 13.13 14.51 26.59
C VAL A 397 12.24 15.70 26.20
N PRO A 398 12.78 16.86 25.79
CA PRO A 398 11.97 17.98 25.34
C PRO A 398 10.97 17.59 24.24
N VAL A 399 9.76 18.14 24.27
CA VAL A 399 8.69 17.87 23.31
C VAL A 399 8.12 19.18 22.80
N GLY A 400 8.02 19.31 21.48
CA GLY A 400 7.49 20.46 20.77
C GLY A 400 6.23 20.06 20.02
N LEU A 401 5.16 20.83 20.18
CA LEU A 401 3.89 20.61 19.52
C LEU A 401 3.57 21.78 18.60
N ILE A 402 3.50 21.51 17.29
CA ILE A 402 3.01 22.46 16.30
C ILE A 402 1.51 22.18 16.12
N CYS A 403 0.64 23.12 16.47
CA CYS A 403 -0.81 22.97 16.28
C CYS A 403 -1.30 23.95 15.22
N ASN A 404 -2.01 23.46 14.19
CA ASN A 404 -2.59 24.32 13.15
C ASN A 404 -4.06 24.02 12.83
N ALA A 405 -4.76 23.33 13.72
CA ALA A 405 -6.12 22.85 13.50
C ALA A 405 -7.16 23.97 13.28
N ILE A 406 -8.09 23.75 12.33
CA ILE A 406 -9.10 24.73 11.92
C ILE A 406 -10.51 24.13 11.98
N GLY A 407 -11.35 24.67 12.86
CA GLY A 407 -12.75 24.29 13.02
C GLY A 407 -13.51 24.14 11.71
N GLY A 408 -14.14 22.98 11.53
CA GLY A 408 -15.01 22.72 10.39
C GLY A 408 -14.35 22.54 9.03
N SER A 409 -13.01 22.54 8.97
CA SER A 409 -12.30 22.35 7.71
C SER A 409 -12.53 20.93 7.15
N PRO A 410 -12.87 20.81 5.86
CA PRO A 410 -12.96 19.52 5.21
C PRO A 410 -11.57 19.06 4.75
N ILE A 411 -11.38 17.76 4.58
CA ILE A 411 -10.05 17.17 4.36
C ILE A 411 -9.34 17.68 3.09
N GLU A 412 -10.08 17.96 2.03
CA GLU A 412 -9.56 18.46 0.75
C GLU A 412 -8.87 19.83 0.86
N SER A 413 -9.19 20.63 1.88
CA SER A 413 -8.50 21.90 2.15
C SER A 413 -7.04 21.70 2.59
N TRP A 414 -6.70 20.51 3.07
CA TRP A 414 -5.40 20.15 3.65
C TRP A 414 -4.48 19.37 2.71
N ILE A 415 -4.90 19.13 1.47
CA ILE A 415 -4.15 18.34 0.49
C ILE A 415 -3.45 19.29 -0.48
N ASP A 416 -2.21 18.99 -0.87
CA ASP A 416 -1.53 19.82 -1.86
C ASP A 416 -2.25 19.82 -3.21
N ARG A 417 -2.14 20.96 -3.90
CA ARG A 417 -2.79 21.20 -5.19
C ARG A 417 -2.40 20.20 -6.26
N ASN A 418 -1.12 19.83 -6.35
CA ASN A 418 -0.65 18.90 -7.38
C ASN A 418 -1.28 17.51 -7.18
N THR A 419 -1.36 17.04 -5.94
CA THR A 419 -2.03 15.77 -5.64
C THR A 419 -3.51 15.78 -6.06
N LEU A 420 -4.27 16.84 -5.71
CA LEU A 420 -5.68 16.92 -6.10
C LEU A 420 -5.86 17.08 -7.61
N GLU A 421 -5.06 17.92 -8.27
CA GLU A 421 -5.14 18.12 -9.73
C GLU A 421 -4.94 16.82 -10.50
N TYR A 422 -4.04 15.93 -10.06
CA TYR A 422 -3.72 14.69 -10.78
C TYR A 422 -4.57 13.50 -10.34
N GLN A 423 -4.88 13.38 -9.04
CA GLN A 423 -5.50 12.16 -8.50
C GLN A 423 -6.99 12.31 -8.22
N PHE A 424 -7.49 13.53 -7.99
CA PHE A 424 -8.92 13.76 -7.78
C PHE A 424 -9.41 15.14 -8.26
N PRO A 425 -9.18 15.52 -9.54
CA PRO A 425 -9.45 16.88 -10.02
C PRO A 425 -10.92 17.32 -9.93
N ALA A 426 -11.84 16.36 -9.89
CA ALA A 426 -13.27 16.64 -9.75
C ALA A 426 -13.59 17.45 -8.49
N ILE A 427 -12.82 17.32 -7.41
CA ILE A 427 -13.03 18.08 -6.16
C ILE A 427 -12.74 19.59 -6.31
N LEU A 428 -11.90 19.97 -7.28
CA LEU A 428 -11.49 21.36 -7.51
C LEU A 428 -12.54 22.15 -8.30
N LYS A 429 -13.33 21.45 -9.11
CA LYS A 429 -14.30 22.07 -10.02
C LYS A 429 -15.47 22.68 -9.25
N ASP A 430 -15.68 23.98 -9.43
CA ASP A 430 -16.75 24.78 -8.83
C ASP A 430 -17.05 24.35 -7.38
N TRP A 431 -15.99 24.33 -6.55
CA TRP A 431 -16.04 23.77 -5.20
C TRP A 431 -17.18 24.35 -4.32
N THR A 432 -17.63 25.58 -4.62
CA THR A 432 -18.76 26.22 -3.94
C THR A 432 -20.12 25.56 -4.22
N ARG A 433 -20.23 24.77 -5.29
CA ARG A 433 -21.43 24.04 -5.71
C ARG A 433 -21.19 22.53 -5.86
N ASN A 434 -20.00 22.07 -5.50
CA ASN A 434 -19.57 20.69 -5.67
C ASN A 434 -20.15 19.77 -4.58
N ASP A 435 -20.81 18.68 -4.98
CA ASP A 435 -21.50 17.76 -4.09
C ASP A 435 -20.58 16.80 -3.32
N PHE A 436 -19.28 16.72 -3.67
CA PHE A 436 -18.28 16.05 -2.83
C PHE A 436 -18.00 16.81 -1.51
N ILE A 437 -18.25 18.12 -1.48
CA ILE A 437 -18.00 18.98 -0.32
C ILE A 437 -19.30 19.14 0.42
N GLN A 438 -19.36 18.95 1.74
CA GLN A 438 -20.64 18.93 2.45
C GLN A 438 -21.41 20.26 2.37
N ASP A 439 -22.75 20.20 2.26
CA ASP A 439 -23.61 21.39 2.09
C ASP A 439 -23.36 22.51 3.09
N TRP A 440 -23.19 22.18 4.38
CA TRP A 440 -22.97 23.19 5.41
C TRP A 440 -21.59 23.86 5.28
N VAL A 441 -20.57 23.16 4.78
CA VAL A 441 -19.23 23.69 4.51
C VAL A 441 -19.32 24.74 3.40
N ARG A 442 -20.01 24.41 2.30
CA ARG A 442 -20.26 25.33 1.18
C ARG A 442 -21.11 26.52 1.63
N GLY A 443 -22.15 26.28 2.41
CA GLY A 443 -23.01 27.32 2.97
C GLY A 443 -22.27 28.27 3.91
N ARG A 444 -21.36 27.74 4.73
CA ARG A 444 -20.50 28.55 5.61
C ARG A 444 -19.57 29.44 4.80
N ALA A 445 -18.87 28.86 3.82
CA ALA A 445 -17.99 29.61 2.93
C ALA A 445 -18.75 30.72 2.19
N ALA A 446 -19.92 30.41 1.61
CA ALA A 446 -20.76 31.37 0.90
C ALA A 446 -21.21 32.54 1.79
N LEU A 447 -21.55 32.28 3.07
CA LEU A 447 -21.88 33.33 4.02
C LEU A 447 -20.66 34.20 4.37
N ASN A 448 -19.53 33.56 4.66
CA ASN A 448 -18.29 34.24 5.02
C ASN A 448 -17.82 35.19 3.91
N VAL A 449 -17.90 34.77 2.65
CA VAL A 449 -17.42 35.56 1.49
C VAL A 449 -18.48 36.44 0.85
N LYS A 450 -19.68 36.56 1.44
CA LYS A 450 -20.84 37.24 0.83
C LYS A 450 -20.57 38.69 0.39
N LEU A 451 -19.66 39.39 1.08
CA LEU A 451 -19.31 40.79 0.78
C LEU A 451 -18.17 40.92 -0.26
N SER A 452 -17.66 39.81 -0.80
CA SER A 452 -16.59 39.87 -1.79
C SER A 452 -17.06 40.45 -3.11
N LYS A 453 -16.18 41.26 -3.72
CA LYS A 453 -16.32 41.75 -5.09
C LYS A 453 -15.51 40.92 -6.08
N GLU A 454 -14.64 40.04 -5.58
CA GLU A 454 -13.76 39.20 -6.38
C GLU A 454 -14.49 37.92 -6.79
N LYS A 455 -14.44 37.59 -8.08
CA LYS A 455 -15.11 36.40 -8.63
C LYS A 455 -14.56 35.09 -8.04
N PHE A 456 -13.29 35.08 -7.66
CA PHE A 456 -12.57 33.91 -7.18
C PHE A 456 -12.04 34.11 -5.76
N GLN A 457 -12.89 34.63 -4.89
CA GLN A 457 -12.58 34.82 -3.47
C GLN A 457 -12.19 33.49 -2.82
N ARG A 458 -11.04 33.49 -2.15
CA ARG A 458 -10.48 32.33 -1.46
C ARG A 458 -11.11 32.15 -0.08
N HIS A 459 -11.15 30.92 0.42
CA HIS A 459 -11.72 30.57 1.74
C HIS A 459 -10.95 29.42 2.42
N PRO A 460 -10.84 29.36 3.76
CA PRO A 460 -10.18 28.25 4.48
C PRO A 460 -10.74 26.84 4.22
N TYR A 461 -11.96 26.73 3.69
CA TYR A 461 -12.58 25.46 3.31
C TYR A 461 -12.43 25.11 1.83
N GLU A 462 -11.86 26.02 1.04
CA GLU A 462 -11.54 25.74 -0.34
C GLU A 462 -10.49 24.62 -0.42
N PRO A 463 -10.61 23.69 -1.38
CA PRO A 463 -9.56 22.70 -1.63
C PRO A 463 -8.17 23.34 -1.71
N CYS A 464 -7.18 22.67 -1.13
CA CYS A 464 -5.77 23.09 -1.04
C CYS A 464 -5.45 24.28 -0.14
N TYR A 465 -6.44 25.10 0.28
CA TYR A 465 -6.15 26.38 0.92
C TYR A 465 -5.33 26.23 2.21
N LEU A 466 -5.74 25.34 3.12
CA LEU A 466 -5.06 25.15 4.41
C LEU A 466 -3.73 24.41 4.27
N TYR A 467 -3.56 23.59 3.23
CA TYR A 467 -2.24 23.13 2.85
C TYR A 467 -1.34 24.31 2.50
N GLU A 468 -1.80 25.19 1.60
CA GLU A 468 -1.03 26.31 1.07
C GLU A 468 -0.69 27.36 2.13
N SER A 469 -1.61 27.63 3.07
CA SER A 469 -1.44 28.61 4.13
C SER A 469 -0.86 28.05 5.44
N GLY A 470 -1.02 26.75 5.71
CA GLY A 470 -0.78 26.15 7.02
C GLY A 470 0.19 24.97 7.05
N ILE A 471 0.42 24.29 5.93
CA ILE A 471 1.34 23.14 5.83
C ILE A 471 2.58 23.49 5.03
N ARG A 472 2.40 24.09 3.86
CA ARG A 472 3.50 24.54 2.98
C ARG A 472 4.48 25.48 3.70
N PRO A 473 4.07 26.43 4.57
CA PRO A 473 5.04 27.25 5.31
C PRO A 473 5.89 26.49 6.33
N LEU A 474 5.46 25.30 6.74
CA LEU A 474 6.20 24.40 7.63
C LEU A 474 7.24 23.56 6.88
N GLU A 475 7.34 23.72 5.56
CA GLU A 475 8.06 22.80 4.68
C GLU A 475 9.48 22.50 5.18
N GLN A 476 9.71 21.19 5.36
CA GLN A 476 10.98 20.58 5.76
C GLN A 476 11.49 21.01 7.14
N TYR A 477 10.67 21.64 8.00
CA TYR A 477 10.94 21.62 9.44
C TYR A 477 10.76 20.18 9.94
N PRO A 478 11.81 19.51 10.44
CA PRO A 478 11.72 18.10 10.75
C PRO A 478 10.73 17.84 11.89
N VAL A 479 9.79 16.92 11.64
CA VAL A 479 8.83 16.40 12.63
C VAL A 479 8.97 14.89 12.72
N ARG A 480 8.73 14.33 13.90
CA ARG A 480 8.73 12.88 14.13
C ARG A 480 7.50 12.21 13.54
N GLY A 481 6.36 12.90 13.53
CA GLY A 481 5.10 12.37 13.02
C GLY A 481 3.95 13.38 13.15
N VAL A 482 2.76 12.92 12.76
CA VAL A 482 1.53 13.71 12.73
C VAL A 482 0.47 13.05 13.61
N ILE A 483 -0.26 13.87 14.36
CA ILE A 483 -1.55 13.49 14.94
C ILE A 483 -2.70 14.27 14.29
N TRP A 484 -3.79 13.57 13.97
CA TRP A 484 -4.88 14.08 13.14
C TRP A 484 -6.26 13.81 13.74
N TYR A 485 -7.11 14.83 13.87
CA TYR A 485 -8.50 14.65 14.30
C TYR A 485 -9.47 15.43 13.40
N GLN A 486 -10.05 14.71 12.43
CA GLN A 486 -11.01 15.22 11.45
C GLN A 486 -11.89 14.10 10.89
N GLY A 487 -13.03 14.48 10.31
CA GLY A 487 -13.89 13.63 9.49
C GLY A 487 -15.33 14.13 9.40
N GLU A 488 -15.77 14.93 10.38
CA GLU A 488 -17.18 15.32 10.53
C GLU A 488 -17.69 16.20 9.37
N SER A 489 -16.79 16.92 8.69
CA SER A 489 -17.07 17.75 7.52
C SER A 489 -17.06 16.97 6.20
N ASN A 490 -16.75 15.67 6.24
CA ASN A 490 -16.73 14.77 5.09
C ASN A 490 -17.63 13.54 5.28
N ALA A 491 -18.18 13.34 6.49
CA ALA A 491 -18.95 12.14 6.86
C ALA A 491 -20.25 11.89 6.08
N HIS A 492 -20.64 12.80 5.19
CA HIS A 492 -21.76 12.60 4.26
C HIS A 492 -21.38 11.72 3.06
N ASN A 493 -20.09 11.62 2.72
CA ASN A 493 -19.56 10.87 1.58
C ASN A 493 -18.28 10.14 2.01
N CYS A 494 -18.43 8.92 2.54
CA CYS A 494 -17.30 8.17 3.09
C CYS A 494 -16.34 7.69 2.01
N GLU A 495 -16.83 7.38 0.80
CA GLU A 495 -16.03 6.92 -0.33
C GLU A 495 -15.07 8.03 -0.80
N ALA A 496 -15.56 9.27 -0.89
CA ALA A 496 -14.72 10.41 -1.19
C ALA A 496 -13.70 10.66 -0.08
N HIS A 497 -14.09 10.51 1.20
CA HIS A 497 -13.19 10.66 2.33
C HIS A 497 -12.08 9.58 2.35
N GLU A 498 -12.38 8.33 2.01
CA GLU A 498 -11.38 7.26 1.93
C GLU A 498 -10.27 7.58 0.92
N LYS A 499 -10.66 8.10 -0.25
CA LYS A 499 -9.72 8.63 -1.23
C LYS A 499 -8.99 9.87 -0.68
N LEU A 500 -9.76 10.80 -0.13
CA LEU A 500 -9.40 11.96 0.69
C LEU A 500 -8.14 11.73 1.54
N PHE A 501 -8.29 10.81 2.48
CA PHE A 501 -7.35 10.58 3.56
C PHE A 501 -6.05 9.94 3.06
N LYS A 502 -6.12 9.02 2.08
CA LYS A 502 -4.94 8.48 1.41
C LYS A 502 -4.13 9.58 0.72
N LEU A 503 -4.81 10.48 0.01
CA LEU A 503 -4.18 11.61 -0.67
C LEU A 503 -3.57 12.61 0.31
N LEU A 504 -4.24 12.90 1.44
CA LEU A 504 -3.70 13.73 2.51
C LEU A 504 -2.38 13.17 3.05
N VAL A 505 -2.38 11.90 3.47
CA VAL A 505 -1.20 11.25 4.05
C VAL A 505 -0.05 11.22 3.04
N GLY A 506 -0.33 10.86 1.78
CA GLY A 506 0.67 10.84 0.71
C GLY A 506 1.24 12.23 0.40
N SER A 507 0.37 13.25 0.30
CA SER A 507 0.75 14.65 0.08
C SER A 507 1.70 15.16 1.17
N TRP A 508 1.39 14.88 2.43
CA TRP A 508 2.21 15.33 3.56
C TRP A 508 3.54 14.56 3.63
N ARG A 509 3.52 13.24 3.43
CA ARG A 509 4.76 12.43 3.34
C ARG A 509 5.71 12.96 2.26
N LYS A 510 5.16 13.40 1.12
CA LYS A 510 5.91 14.06 0.05
C LYS A 510 6.50 15.41 0.49
N ASN A 511 5.74 16.24 1.22
CA ASN A 511 6.21 17.52 1.77
C ASN A 511 7.47 17.36 2.66
N TRP A 512 7.48 16.35 3.53
CA TRP A 512 8.63 16.05 4.41
C TRP A 512 9.67 15.11 3.80
N LYS A 513 9.44 14.59 2.59
CA LYS A 513 10.28 13.58 1.93
C LYS A 513 10.51 12.35 2.83
N ASN A 514 9.44 11.88 3.46
CA ASN A 514 9.46 10.74 4.36
C ASN A 514 8.21 9.88 4.11
N GLU A 515 8.35 8.82 3.31
CA GLU A 515 7.27 7.89 2.97
C GLU A 515 6.75 7.09 4.18
N ASP A 516 7.57 6.99 5.23
CA ASP A 516 7.26 6.28 6.47
C ASP A 516 6.82 7.22 7.60
N LEU A 517 6.56 8.50 7.32
CA LEU A 517 6.15 9.46 8.35
C LEU A 517 4.94 8.91 9.13
N PRO A 518 5.05 8.70 10.46
CA PRO A 518 3.96 8.22 11.29
C PRO A 518 2.76 9.17 11.23
N PHE A 519 1.58 8.60 11.05
CA PHE A 519 0.33 9.36 10.97
C PHE A 519 -0.73 8.72 11.86
N TYR A 520 -0.94 9.28 13.06
CA TYR A 520 -1.92 8.76 14.01
C TYR A 520 -3.18 9.61 14.00
N TYR A 521 -4.34 8.98 13.92
CA TYR A 521 -5.60 9.71 13.78
C TYR A 521 -6.67 9.20 14.73
N VAL A 522 -7.75 9.98 14.87
CA VAL A 522 -8.87 9.65 15.76
C VAL A 522 -10.05 9.16 14.94
N GLN A 523 -10.57 7.98 15.30
CA GLN A 523 -11.89 7.55 14.81
C GLN A 523 -12.94 8.47 15.40
N LEU A 524 -13.90 8.94 14.58
CA LEU A 524 -14.93 9.85 15.02
C LEU A 524 -15.65 9.35 16.28
N SER A 525 -15.97 10.29 17.16
CA SER A 525 -16.74 10.03 18.36
C SER A 525 -18.16 9.58 18.01
N SER A 526 -18.92 9.17 19.02
CA SER A 526 -20.32 8.76 18.90
C SER A 526 -21.25 9.98 18.93
N ILE A 527 -22.18 10.10 17.98
CA ILE A 527 -23.23 11.15 17.90
C ILE A 527 -24.40 10.66 17.04
N ALA A 528 -25.63 11.12 17.29
CA ALA A 528 -26.85 10.68 16.58
C ALA A 528 -26.96 11.17 15.11
N ARG A 529 -25.96 10.86 14.26
CA ARG A 529 -25.94 11.16 12.81
C ARG A 529 -25.94 9.87 11.98
N PRO A 530 -26.93 9.63 11.10
CA PRO A 530 -27.11 8.34 10.42
C PRO A 530 -25.88 7.76 9.70
N SER A 531 -25.00 8.59 9.12
CA SER A 531 -23.82 8.13 8.37
C SER A 531 -22.64 7.64 9.25
N TRP A 532 -22.69 7.86 10.56
CA TRP A 532 -21.55 7.61 11.46
C TRP A 532 -21.05 6.15 11.51
N PRO A 533 -21.91 5.12 11.51
CA PRO A 533 -21.44 3.73 11.55
C PRO A 533 -20.53 3.39 10.36
N TRP A 534 -20.98 3.73 9.16
CA TRP A 534 -20.23 3.54 7.92
C TRP A 534 -18.93 4.33 7.92
N PHE A 535 -18.97 5.60 8.33
CA PHE A 535 -17.77 6.43 8.38
C PHE A 535 -16.75 5.90 9.40
N ARG A 536 -17.17 5.46 10.59
CA ARG A 536 -16.24 4.89 11.59
C ARG A 536 -15.61 3.58 11.11
N ASP A 537 -16.38 2.71 10.45
CA ASP A 537 -15.81 1.51 9.83
C ASP A 537 -14.86 1.86 8.67
N SER A 538 -15.15 2.88 7.87
CA SER A 538 -14.20 3.38 6.85
C SER A 538 -12.88 3.81 7.47
N GLN A 539 -12.92 4.55 8.58
CA GLN A 539 -11.72 4.93 9.32
C GLN A 539 -10.95 3.70 9.81
N ARG A 540 -11.65 2.69 10.36
CA ARG A 540 -11.01 1.43 10.75
C ARG A 540 -10.32 0.74 9.57
N ARG A 541 -11.01 0.60 8.42
CA ARG A 541 -10.46 -0.06 7.22
C ARG A 541 -9.25 0.66 6.66
N MET A 542 -9.29 1.99 6.58
CA MET A 542 -8.16 2.79 6.10
C MET A 542 -6.88 2.56 6.90
N MET A 543 -6.96 2.22 8.20
CA MET A 543 -5.78 1.87 8.99
C MET A 543 -5.03 0.66 8.44
N ALA A 544 -5.74 -0.33 7.88
CA ALA A 544 -5.13 -1.52 7.28
C ALA A 544 -4.52 -1.23 5.91
N GLU A 545 -5.00 -0.19 5.22
CA GLU A 545 -4.59 0.17 3.85
C GLU A 545 -3.46 1.21 3.81
N ILE A 546 -3.28 1.98 4.88
CA ILE A 546 -2.27 3.05 4.95
C ILE A 546 -1.17 2.64 5.95
N PRO A 547 0.04 2.27 5.48
CA PRO A 547 1.15 1.87 6.35
C PRO A 547 1.56 2.98 7.32
N ASN A 548 2.16 2.60 8.46
CA ASN A 548 2.65 3.52 9.50
C ASN A 548 1.57 4.48 10.03
N THR A 549 0.35 3.95 10.15
CA THR A 549 -0.78 4.64 10.78
C THR A 549 -1.26 3.92 12.05
N GLY A 550 -2.06 4.62 12.82
CA GLY A 550 -2.67 4.11 14.05
C GLY A 550 -3.90 4.93 14.39
N MET A 551 -4.92 4.28 14.96
CA MET A 551 -6.22 4.88 15.18
C MET A 551 -6.58 4.89 16.66
N ALA A 552 -6.81 6.08 17.22
CA ALA A 552 -7.40 6.24 18.54
C ALA A 552 -8.93 6.14 18.42
N VAL A 553 -9.52 5.10 19.00
CA VAL A 553 -10.98 4.98 19.13
C VAL A 553 -11.48 6.01 20.14
N SER A 554 -12.57 6.72 19.83
CA SER A 554 -13.14 7.76 20.70
C SER A 554 -14.65 7.67 20.92
N SER A 555 -15.29 6.63 20.39
CA SER A 555 -16.75 6.47 20.45
C SER A 555 -17.31 6.29 21.86
N ASP A 556 -16.50 5.82 22.81
CA ASP A 556 -16.85 5.64 24.22
C ASP A 556 -17.06 6.96 24.99
N TYR A 557 -16.53 8.08 24.47
CA TYR A 557 -16.69 9.40 25.06
C TYR A 557 -17.54 10.35 24.20
N GLY A 558 -18.30 9.84 23.23
CA GLY A 558 -19.18 10.67 22.42
C GLY A 558 -20.36 11.29 23.18
N ASP A 559 -21.04 12.22 22.52
CA ASP A 559 -22.23 12.91 23.04
C ASP A 559 -23.34 12.80 21.97
N SER A 560 -24.57 12.48 22.39
CA SER A 560 -25.66 12.25 21.44
C SER A 560 -26.10 13.52 20.71
N LEU A 561 -25.86 14.69 21.29
CA LEU A 561 -26.33 16.00 20.81
C LEU A 561 -25.19 16.93 20.40
N ASP A 562 -23.99 16.74 20.95
CA ASP A 562 -22.82 17.58 20.67
C ASP A 562 -21.74 16.81 19.90
N VAL A 563 -21.24 17.40 18.83
CA VAL A 563 -20.13 16.83 18.04
C VAL A 563 -18.77 17.04 18.71
N HIS A 564 -18.71 17.85 19.77
CA HIS A 564 -17.50 18.20 20.51
C HIS A 564 -17.48 17.59 21.92
N PRO A 565 -17.29 16.27 22.08
CA PRO A 565 -17.26 15.64 23.40
C PRO A 565 -16.17 16.25 24.28
N ARG A 566 -16.51 16.59 25.52
CA ARG A 566 -15.64 17.41 26.40
C ARG A 566 -14.56 16.63 27.15
N ASN A 567 -14.60 15.29 27.15
CA ASN A 567 -13.55 14.46 27.74
C ASN A 567 -12.44 14.16 26.73
N LYS A 568 -11.47 15.08 26.60
CA LYS A 568 -10.40 14.98 25.59
C LYS A 568 -9.17 14.19 26.05
N LYS A 569 -8.92 14.11 27.35
CA LYS A 569 -7.70 13.51 27.91
C LYS A 569 -7.45 12.07 27.43
N PRO A 570 -8.43 11.15 27.52
CA PRO A 570 -8.21 9.77 27.07
C PRO A 570 -7.88 9.67 25.57
N VAL A 571 -8.42 10.57 24.74
CA VAL A 571 -8.19 10.54 23.28
C VAL A 571 -6.77 11.01 22.95
N GLY A 572 -6.28 12.07 23.58
CA GLY A 572 -4.88 12.51 23.44
C GLY A 572 -3.88 11.46 23.93
N GLU A 573 -4.16 10.84 25.07
CA GLU A 573 -3.33 9.73 25.61
C GLU A 573 -3.33 8.50 24.69
N ARG A 574 -4.46 8.16 24.06
CA ARG A 574 -4.53 7.06 23.08
C ARG A 574 -3.65 7.30 21.87
N LEU A 575 -3.59 8.53 21.35
CA LEU A 575 -2.64 8.89 20.29
C LEU A 575 -1.18 8.78 20.77
N ALA A 576 -0.89 9.18 22.01
CA ALA A 576 0.45 9.07 22.57
C ALA A 576 0.86 7.60 22.74
N ARG A 577 -0.06 6.71 23.14
CA ARG A 577 0.20 5.26 23.20
C ARG A 577 0.60 4.68 21.85
N TRP A 578 -0.04 5.10 20.76
CA TRP A 578 0.39 4.74 19.39
C TRP A 578 1.81 5.19 19.11
N ALA A 579 2.16 6.45 19.41
CA ALA A 579 3.52 6.95 19.22
C ALA A 579 4.56 6.21 20.07
N LEU A 580 4.30 6.02 21.36
CA LEU A 580 5.19 5.28 22.27
C LEU A 580 5.44 3.86 21.78
N ASN A 581 4.40 3.13 21.38
CA ASN A 581 4.52 1.76 20.91
C ASN A 581 5.18 1.65 19.53
N LYS A 582 4.66 2.38 18.52
CA LYS A 582 5.01 2.18 17.12
C LYS A 582 6.14 3.08 16.62
N THR A 583 6.30 4.27 17.18
CA THR A 583 7.39 5.19 16.81
C THR A 583 8.61 5.04 17.71
N TYR A 584 8.40 4.83 19.01
CA TYR A 584 9.49 4.77 20.00
C TYR A 584 9.84 3.36 20.48
N GLY A 585 9.17 2.31 19.96
CA GLY A 585 9.49 0.92 20.26
C GLY A 585 9.18 0.49 21.70
N MET A 586 8.36 1.25 22.44
CA MET A 586 7.96 0.90 23.80
C MET A 586 6.83 -0.13 23.76
N HIS A 587 7.18 -1.37 23.44
CA HIS A 587 6.22 -2.45 23.17
C HIS A 587 5.32 -2.81 24.37
N ASP A 588 5.74 -2.50 25.59
CA ASP A 588 4.93 -2.68 26.81
C ASP A 588 3.76 -1.68 26.91
N VAL A 589 3.82 -0.57 26.17
CA VAL A 589 2.71 0.37 26.09
C VAL A 589 1.71 -0.14 25.07
N LEU A 590 0.54 -0.58 25.53
CA LEU A 590 -0.53 -1.03 24.64
C LEU A 590 -1.09 0.15 23.82
N PRO A 591 -1.02 0.11 22.47
CA PRO A 591 -1.38 1.25 21.63
C PRO A 591 -2.90 1.40 21.41
N SER A 592 -3.65 0.29 21.48
CA SER A 592 -5.05 0.26 21.07
C SER A 592 -5.91 -0.62 21.98
N GLY A 593 -7.23 -0.40 21.91
CA GLY A 593 -8.24 -1.37 22.32
C GLY A 593 -8.34 -2.54 21.34
N PRO A 594 -9.27 -3.49 21.56
CA PRO A 594 -9.52 -4.59 20.64
C PRO A 594 -9.79 -4.08 19.22
N LEU A 595 -8.92 -4.44 18.27
CA LEU A 595 -9.07 -4.11 16.86
C LEU A 595 -9.49 -5.36 16.11
N PHE A 596 -10.60 -5.27 15.38
CA PHE A 596 -11.14 -6.40 14.63
C PHE A 596 -10.08 -7.01 13.72
N CYS A 597 -9.78 -8.30 13.90
CA CYS A 597 -8.82 -9.06 13.10
C CYS A 597 -9.57 -9.97 12.11
N ARG A 598 -10.44 -10.85 12.62
CA ARG A 598 -11.27 -11.75 11.80
C ARG A 598 -12.56 -12.18 12.49
N ALA A 599 -13.49 -12.69 11.69
CA ALA A 599 -14.70 -13.39 12.15
C ALA A 599 -14.74 -14.78 11.50
N ASP A 600 -14.80 -15.81 12.35
CA ASP A 600 -14.91 -17.21 11.95
C ASP A 600 -16.40 -17.62 12.09
N PHE A 601 -17.06 -17.92 10.97
CA PHE A 601 -18.49 -18.26 10.92
C PHE A 601 -18.67 -19.78 10.99
N CYS A 602 -19.21 -20.27 12.11
CA CYS A 602 -19.33 -21.69 12.42
C CYS A 602 -20.80 -22.02 12.72
N GLU A 603 -21.48 -22.67 11.78
CA GLU A 603 -22.90 -23.05 11.90
C GLU A 603 -23.81 -21.85 12.24
N ASP A 604 -24.31 -21.76 13.48
CA ASP A 604 -25.20 -20.73 14.01
C ASP A 604 -24.47 -19.66 14.87
N VAL A 605 -23.14 -19.75 14.97
CA VAL A 605 -22.28 -18.93 15.82
C VAL A 605 -21.20 -18.22 15.00
N VAL A 606 -20.82 -17.02 15.41
CA VAL A 606 -19.66 -16.29 14.88
C VAL A 606 -18.63 -16.08 15.98
N TYR A 607 -17.39 -16.52 15.77
CA TYR A 607 -16.27 -16.26 16.67
C TYR A 607 -15.44 -15.08 16.16
N VAL A 608 -15.33 -14.02 16.96
CA VAL A 608 -14.59 -12.81 16.60
C VAL A 608 -13.26 -12.77 17.34
N THR A 609 -12.19 -12.57 16.58
CA THR A 609 -10.82 -12.41 17.09
C THR A 609 -10.36 -10.98 16.91
N PHE A 610 -9.63 -10.45 17.88
CA PHE A 610 -9.13 -9.08 17.90
C PHE A 610 -7.61 -9.03 18.09
N ASP A 611 -6.95 -8.15 17.35
CA ASP A 611 -5.65 -7.63 17.75
C ASP A 611 -5.80 -6.79 19.01
N TYR A 612 -4.79 -6.77 19.87
CA TYR A 612 -4.83 -6.09 21.16
C TYR A 612 -6.01 -6.51 22.06
N GLY A 613 -6.53 -7.72 21.85
CA GLY A 613 -7.67 -8.30 22.56
C GLY A 613 -7.33 -9.00 23.87
N LYS A 614 -6.15 -8.79 24.47
CA LYS A 614 -5.82 -9.46 25.72
C LYS A 614 -6.70 -8.94 26.87
N GLY A 615 -7.29 -9.87 27.64
CA GLY A 615 -8.17 -9.56 28.77
C GLY A 615 -9.44 -8.81 28.38
N LEU A 616 -10.13 -9.26 27.33
CA LEU A 616 -11.44 -8.73 26.92
C LEU A 616 -12.40 -8.68 28.10
N LYS A 617 -13.14 -7.58 28.22
CA LYS A 617 -14.20 -7.39 29.21
C LYS A 617 -15.16 -6.28 28.76
N SER A 618 -16.28 -6.16 29.45
CA SER A 618 -17.10 -4.95 29.36
C SER A 618 -16.51 -3.82 30.18
N SER A 619 -16.66 -2.59 29.71
CA SER A 619 -16.19 -1.38 30.39
C SER A 619 -16.97 -1.07 31.68
N ASP A 620 -18.18 -1.61 31.80
CA ASP A 620 -19.13 -1.35 32.88
C ASP A 620 -19.48 -2.59 33.73
N GLY A 621 -18.81 -3.74 33.48
CA GLY A 621 -19.06 -4.99 34.19
C GLY A 621 -20.38 -5.69 33.82
N GLY A 622 -21.18 -5.11 32.92
CA GLY A 622 -22.40 -5.72 32.40
C GLY A 622 -22.14 -6.68 31.23
N PRO A 623 -23.20 -7.28 30.64
CA PRO A 623 -23.07 -8.07 29.43
C PRO A 623 -22.50 -7.27 28.25
N LEU A 624 -21.81 -7.94 27.34
CA LEU A 624 -21.43 -7.33 26.07
C LEU A 624 -22.69 -7.00 25.26
N ARG A 625 -22.70 -5.82 24.64
CA ARG A 625 -23.86 -5.31 23.90
C ARG A 625 -23.46 -4.73 22.55
N THR A 626 -24.46 -4.44 21.71
CA THR A 626 -24.32 -3.85 20.37
C THR A 626 -23.66 -4.75 19.32
N PHE A 627 -23.62 -6.06 19.57
CA PHE A 627 -23.38 -7.05 18.54
C PHE A 627 -24.67 -7.38 17.81
N GLU A 628 -24.60 -7.44 16.49
CA GLU A 628 -25.70 -7.85 15.63
C GLU A 628 -25.18 -8.81 14.57
N VAL A 629 -25.99 -9.82 14.23
CA VAL A 629 -25.69 -10.80 13.17
C VAL A 629 -26.83 -10.85 12.15
N ALA A 630 -26.51 -11.26 10.92
CA ALA A 630 -27.49 -11.47 9.86
C ALA A 630 -27.10 -12.66 8.99
N GLU A 631 -28.08 -13.34 8.42
CA GLU A 631 -27.88 -14.30 7.31
C GLU A 631 -27.86 -13.59 5.95
N THR A 632 -28.61 -12.50 5.81
CA THR A 632 -28.68 -11.67 4.60
C THR A 632 -28.29 -10.23 4.95
N ASP A 633 -27.39 -9.61 4.18
CA ASP A 633 -26.98 -8.22 4.42
C ASP A 633 -28.22 -7.31 4.46
N GLY A 634 -28.23 -6.37 5.39
CA GLY A 634 -29.35 -5.47 5.68
C GLY A 634 -30.36 -5.99 6.70
N VAL A 635 -30.43 -7.30 6.99
CA VAL A 635 -31.42 -7.89 7.92
C VAL A 635 -30.75 -8.35 9.22
N TYR A 636 -30.34 -7.38 10.03
CA TYR A 636 -29.58 -7.63 11.26
C TYR A 636 -30.46 -7.79 12.50
N TYR A 637 -30.09 -8.76 13.34
CA TYR A 637 -30.73 -9.03 14.63
C TYR A 637 -29.74 -8.84 15.77
N PRO A 638 -30.19 -8.35 16.95
CA PRO A 638 -29.37 -8.34 18.15
C PRO A 638 -28.84 -9.74 18.47
N ALA A 639 -27.57 -9.79 18.90
CA ALA A 639 -26.88 -11.03 19.21
C ALA A 639 -26.39 -11.03 20.67
N VAL A 640 -26.40 -12.22 21.28
CA VAL A 640 -25.71 -12.49 22.53
C VAL A 640 -24.22 -12.62 22.22
N ALA A 641 -23.38 -12.00 23.05
CA ALA A 641 -21.93 -12.02 22.91
C ALA A 641 -21.26 -12.44 24.23
N GLU A 642 -20.43 -13.46 24.15
CA GLU A 642 -19.76 -14.09 25.30
C GLU A 642 -18.25 -14.16 25.06
N ILE A 643 -17.46 -14.00 26.12
CA ILE A 643 -16.00 -14.10 26.05
C ILE A 643 -15.59 -15.53 26.31
N ILE A 644 -15.01 -16.21 25.32
CA ILE A 644 -14.57 -17.61 25.42
C ILE A 644 -13.15 -17.71 24.90
N ASN A 645 -12.22 -18.19 25.73
CA ASN A 645 -10.82 -18.43 25.37
C ASN A 645 -10.12 -17.24 24.68
N GLY A 646 -10.45 -16.00 25.09
CA GLY A 646 -9.89 -14.77 24.50
C GLY A 646 -10.53 -14.33 23.17
N GLN A 647 -11.57 -15.01 22.70
CA GLN A 647 -12.41 -14.62 21.56
C GLN A 647 -13.79 -14.18 22.03
N ILE A 648 -14.55 -13.54 21.13
CA ILE A 648 -15.97 -13.25 21.37
C ILE A 648 -16.82 -14.24 20.57
N LYS A 649 -17.57 -15.10 21.26
CA LYS A 649 -18.60 -15.95 20.68
C LYS A 649 -19.88 -15.13 20.54
N VAL A 650 -20.43 -15.02 19.32
CA VAL A 650 -21.61 -14.21 19.00
C VAL A 650 -22.68 -15.06 18.32
N TYR A 651 -23.91 -15.02 18.81
CA TYR A 651 -25.03 -15.80 18.26
C TYR A 651 -26.38 -15.11 18.47
N SER A 652 -27.39 -15.48 17.67
CA SER A 652 -28.76 -15.01 17.82
C SER A 652 -29.73 -16.14 17.54
N GLU A 653 -30.73 -16.35 18.41
CA GLU A 653 -31.73 -17.40 18.21
C GLU A 653 -32.52 -17.22 16.89
N GLN A 654 -32.60 -15.98 16.40
CA GLN A 654 -33.29 -15.57 15.18
C GLN A 654 -32.47 -15.82 13.90
N VAL A 655 -31.16 -16.11 14.00
CA VAL A 655 -30.27 -16.28 12.84
C VAL A 655 -29.58 -17.63 12.94
N LYS A 656 -30.05 -18.60 12.16
CA LYS A 656 -29.51 -19.97 12.19
C LYS A 656 -28.23 -20.15 11.38
N ARG A 657 -27.97 -19.27 10.41
CA ARG A 657 -26.79 -19.31 9.54
C ARG A 657 -26.23 -17.90 9.37
N PRO A 658 -25.59 -17.32 10.40
CA PRO A 658 -25.00 -15.99 10.28
C PRO A 658 -23.97 -15.97 9.13
N ARG A 659 -24.10 -14.97 8.27
CA ARG A 659 -23.17 -14.62 7.19
C ARG A 659 -22.57 -13.24 7.37
N TYR A 660 -23.15 -12.43 8.25
CA TYR A 660 -22.72 -11.07 8.54
C TYR A 660 -22.71 -10.83 10.04
N ILE A 661 -21.76 -10.02 10.50
CA ILE A 661 -21.66 -9.55 11.87
C ILE A 661 -21.26 -8.08 11.89
N ARG A 662 -21.76 -7.32 12.87
CA ARG A 662 -21.32 -5.96 13.13
C ARG A 662 -21.35 -5.65 14.62
N TYR A 663 -20.48 -4.72 15.04
CA TYR A 663 -20.34 -4.28 16.43
C TYR A 663 -20.33 -2.77 16.54
N GLY A 664 -21.09 -2.23 17.51
CA GLY A 664 -21.17 -0.80 17.75
C GLY A 664 -21.77 -0.02 16.58
N TRP A 665 -22.58 -0.69 15.74
CA TRP A 665 -23.13 -0.18 14.48
C TRP A 665 -24.36 0.74 14.68
N GLN A 666 -24.19 1.74 15.54
CA GLN A 666 -25.20 2.74 15.86
C GLN A 666 -24.57 4.13 15.70
N PRO A 667 -25.30 5.14 15.22
CA PRO A 667 -24.81 6.52 15.18
C PRO A 667 -24.26 6.99 16.53
N PHE A 668 -25.13 6.96 17.54
CA PHE A 668 -24.74 7.07 18.94
C PHE A 668 -24.75 5.67 19.56
N THR A 669 -23.57 5.10 19.78
CA THR A 669 -23.39 3.75 20.33
C THR A 669 -23.08 3.78 21.83
N ARG A 670 -23.56 2.73 22.53
CA ARG A 670 -23.19 2.40 23.91
C ARG A 670 -22.30 1.15 23.99
N ALA A 671 -21.65 0.79 22.89
CA ALA A 671 -20.63 -0.26 22.79
C ALA A 671 -19.68 -0.25 24.02
N ASN A 672 -19.47 -1.42 24.64
CA ASN A 672 -18.77 -1.54 25.93
C ASN A 672 -17.60 -2.53 25.93
N LEU A 673 -17.24 -3.16 24.81
CA LEU A 673 -16.07 -4.05 24.74
C LEU A 673 -14.76 -3.25 24.88
N VAL A 674 -13.94 -3.64 25.85
CA VAL A 674 -12.60 -3.11 26.11
C VAL A 674 -11.61 -4.27 26.35
N ASN A 675 -10.31 -3.98 26.30
CA ASN A 675 -9.26 -4.92 26.72
C ASN A 675 -8.83 -4.71 28.19
N GLU A 676 -7.78 -5.41 28.62
CA GLU A 676 -7.27 -5.34 30.00
C GLU A 676 -6.89 -3.91 30.43
N ALA A 677 -6.39 -3.11 29.49
CA ALA A 677 -6.01 -1.71 29.69
C ALA A 677 -7.21 -0.74 29.69
N GLY A 678 -8.43 -1.23 29.51
CA GLY A 678 -9.65 -0.42 29.44
C GLY A 678 -9.79 0.38 28.15
N LEU A 679 -9.05 0.04 27.09
CA LEU A 679 -9.14 0.70 25.80
C LEU A 679 -10.28 0.10 24.96
N PRO A 680 -11.14 0.92 24.32
CA PRO A 680 -12.36 0.48 23.66
C PRO A 680 -12.10 -0.15 22.30
N ALA A 681 -12.94 -1.12 21.95
CA ALA A 681 -12.97 -1.72 20.62
C ALA A 681 -13.56 -0.76 19.58
N SER A 682 -13.00 -0.81 18.37
CA SER A 682 -13.49 -0.03 17.22
C SER A 682 -14.81 -0.59 16.68
N THR A 683 -15.66 0.28 16.10
CA THR A 683 -16.79 -0.17 15.27
C THR A 683 -16.28 -0.96 14.07
N PHE A 684 -16.95 -2.07 13.75
CA PHE A 684 -16.64 -2.90 12.58
C PHE A 684 -17.89 -3.58 12.02
N ARG A 685 -17.79 -3.98 10.75
CA ARG A 685 -18.62 -5.01 10.11
C ARG A 685 -17.72 -6.07 9.48
N ALA A 686 -18.23 -7.29 9.36
CA ALA A 686 -17.60 -8.36 8.62
C ALA A 686 -18.65 -9.25 7.96
N GLU A 687 -18.23 -9.92 6.89
CA GLU A 687 -19.01 -10.84 6.09
C GLU A 687 -18.24 -12.16 6.00
N ALA A 688 -18.96 -13.27 5.96
CA ALA A 688 -18.40 -14.59 5.78
C ALA A 688 -17.76 -14.68 4.39
N PRO A 689 -16.51 -15.16 4.27
CA PRO A 689 -15.86 -15.35 2.98
C PRO A 689 -16.73 -16.21 2.07
N GLU A 690 -16.73 -15.91 0.76
CA GLU A 690 -17.32 -16.82 -0.21
C GLU A 690 -16.55 -18.15 -0.23
N SER A 691 -17.27 -19.26 -0.28
CA SER A 691 -16.66 -20.59 -0.44
C SER A 691 -16.08 -20.71 -1.86
N PHE A 692 -14.87 -21.27 -1.99
CA PHE A 692 -14.24 -21.59 -3.28
C PHE A 692 -15.01 -22.66 -4.04
N VAL A 693 -15.81 -23.45 -3.34
CA VAL A 693 -16.67 -24.49 -3.87
C VAL A 693 -18.09 -24.19 -3.43
N ALA A 694 -19.03 -24.11 -4.38
CA ALA A 694 -20.42 -23.79 -4.07
C ALA A 694 -21.07 -24.91 -3.25
N ASP A 695 -20.90 -26.16 -3.69
CA ASP A 695 -21.40 -27.36 -3.03
C ASP A 695 -20.43 -28.56 -3.18
N LEU A 696 -20.39 -29.42 -2.16
CA LEU A 696 -19.57 -30.63 -2.13
C LEU A 696 -20.38 -31.82 -1.61
N HIS A 697 -20.51 -32.87 -2.43
CA HIS A 697 -21.24 -34.09 -2.08
C HIS A 697 -20.31 -35.30 -1.98
N LEU A 698 -20.37 -36.03 -0.85
CA LEU A 698 -19.61 -37.27 -0.64
C LEU A 698 -20.52 -38.49 -0.69
N GLN A 699 -20.08 -39.54 -1.40
CA GLN A 699 -20.79 -40.81 -1.49
C GLN A 699 -19.81 -41.98 -1.33
N ARG A 700 -20.11 -42.90 -0.40
CA ARG A 700 -19.38 -44.18 -0.29
C ARG A 700 -19.77 -45.06 -1.48
N MET A 701 -18.78 -45.57 -2.19
CA MET A 701 -18.98 -46.50 -3.29
C MET A 701 -18.86 -47.94 -2.78
N GLU A 702 -19.72 -48.83 -3.27
CA GLU A 702 -19.65 -50.25 -2.96
C GLU A 702 -18.81 -51.01 -4.00
N GLY A 703 -18.20 -52.12 -3.59
CA GLY A 703 -17.45 -53.01 -4.49
C GLY A 703 -15.94 -52.70 -4.58
N PHE A 704 -15.15 -53.76 -4.39
CA PHE A 704 -13.68 -53.71 -4.48
C PHE A 704 -13.15 -55.06 -5.02
N PRO A 705 -12.00 -55.12 -5.72
CA PRO A 705 -11.42 -56.36 -6.21
C PRO A 705 -11.25 -57.47 -5.15
N LYS A 706 -11.61 -58.71 -5.51
CA LYS A 706 -11.55 -59.89 -4.61
C LYS A 706 -10.74 -61.07 -5.15
N SER A 707 -10.21 -61.01 -6.38
CA SER A 707 -9.59 -62.16 -7.05
C SER A 707 -8.23 -62.57 -6.47
N GLU A 708 -7.52 -61.67 -5.77
CA GLU A 708 -6.26 -61.99 -5.11
C GLU A 708 -6.43 -62.13 -3.60
N LYS A 709 -5.80 -63.15 -3.01
CA LYS A 709 -5.86 -63.40 -1.56
C LYS A 709 -5.41 -62.16 -0.80
N GLY A 710 -6.30 -61.64 0.04
CA GLY A 710 -6.06 -60.48 0.91
C GLY A 710 -6.46 -59.13 0.34
N LEU A 711 -6.72 -59.03 -0.96
CA LEU A 711 -7.00 -57.77 -1.63
C LEU A 711 -8.34 -57.16 -1.18
N LYS A 712 -9.33 -58.00 -0.83
CA LYS A 712 -10.67 -57.58 -0.37
C LYS A 712 -10.67 -56.62 0.83
N SER A 713 -9.58 -56.56 1.60
CA SER A 713 -9.42 -55.67 2.75
C SER A 713 -8.86 -54.29 2.35
N GLY A 714 -8.67 -54.03 1.05
CA GLY A 714 -8.08 -52.80 0.54
C GLY A 714 -6.55 -52.84 0.44
N VAL A 715 -5.98 -51.74 -0.03
CA VAL A 715 -4.54 -51.54 -0.22
C VAL A 715 -4.13 -50.11 0.15
N SER A 716 -2.87 -49.91 0.50
CA SER A 716 -2.26 -48.56 0.56
C SER A 716 -1.29 -48.39 -0.59
N ALA A 717 -1.17 -47.15 -1.05
CA ALA A 717 -0.25 -46.68 -2.08
C ALA A 717 -0.35 -47.47 -3.39
N CYS A 718 -1.59 -47.73 -3.84
CA CYS A 718 -1.86 -48.27 -5.17
C CYS A 718 -1.64 -47.21 -6.25
N TYR A 719 -1.40 -47.67 -7.47
CA TYR A 719 -1.52 -46.84 -8.65
C TYR A 719 -2.98 -46.75 -9.05
N ALA A 720 -3.48 -45.54 -9.32
CA ALA A 720 -4.84 -45.35 -9.81
C ALA A 720 -4.91 -44.20 -10.82
N GLY A 721 -5.92 -44.26 -11.68
CA GLY A 721 -6.17 -43.20 -12.65
C GLY A 721 -7.43 -43.43 -13.46
N MET A 722 -7.75 -42.47 -14.30
CA MET A 722 -8.91 -42.50 -15.20
C MET A 722 -8.48 -42.81 -16.62
N LEU A 723 -9.22 -43.69 -17.29
CA LEU A 723 -8.99 -44.05 -18.68
C LEU A 723 -10.32 -44.28 -19.41
N ASN A 724 -10.67 -43.39 -20.35
CA ASN A 724 -11.89 -43.49 -21.17
C ASN A 724 -13.17 -43.78 -20.36
N GLY A 725 -13.41 -43.03 -19.28
CA GLY A 725 -14.57 -43.23 -18.40
C GLY A 725 -14.52 -44.50 -17.55
N LYS A 726 -13.33 -45.09 -17.38
CA LYS A 726 -13.10 -46.25 -16.52
C LYS A 726 -12.10 -45.91 -15.43
N LEU A 727 -12.42 -46.31 -14.21
CA LEU A 727 -11.50 -46.19 -13.09
C LEU A 727 -10.58 -47.42 -13.08
N LEU A 728 -9.27 -47.16 -13.07
CA LEU A 728 -8.25 -48.20 -13.02
C LEU A 728 -7.53 -48.19 -11.67
N LEU A 729 -7.24 -49.37 -11.17
CA LEU A 729 -6.45 -49.61 -9.97
C LEU A 729 -5.39 -50.68 -10.27
N ALA A 730 -4.14 -50.43 -9.88
CA ALA A 730 -3.06 -51.38 -10.04
C ALA A 730 -2.16 -51.44 -8.81
N GLY A 731 -1.71 -52.64 -8.46
CA GLY A 731 -0.77 -52.87 -7.37
C GLY A 731 -1.28 -52.47 -5.99
N GLY A 732 -0.42 -51.84 -5.19
CA GLY A 732 -0.66 -51.51 -3.78
C GLY A 732 -0.19 -52.60 -2.83
N CYS A 733 -0.33 -52.35 -1.52
CA CYS A 733 0.16 -53.24 -0.47
C CYS A 733 -0.80 -53.41 0.72
N ASN A 734 -0.76 -54.57 1.38
CA ASN A 734 -1.56 -54.89 2.58
C ASN A 734 -0.92 -55.99 3.46
N PHE A 735 -1.49 -56.30 4.62
CA PHE A 735 -1.13 -57.37 5.57
C PHE A 735 -2.23 -58.45 5.63
N PRO A 736 -2.32 -59.33 4.62
CA PRO A 736 -3.47 -60.23 4.45
C PRO A 736 -3.45 -61.50 5.31
N GLY A 737 -2.38 -61.70 6.09
CA GLY A 737 -2.18 -62.86 6.95
C GLY A 737 -2.19 -62.41 8.40
N ILE A 738 -0.99 -62.23 8.95
CA ILE A 738 -0.79 -61.71 10.30
C ILE A 738 -0.92 -60.17 10.25
N PRO A 739 -1.69 -59.53 11.15
CA PRO A 739 -1.73 -58.08 11.32
C PRO A 739 -0.35 -57.45 11.55
N ALA A 740 -0.21 -56.16 11.25
CA ALA A 740 1.09 -55.47 11.37
C ALA A 740 1.58 -55.34 12.82
N ASP A 741 0.66 -55.18 13.77
CA ASP A 741 0.91 -55.13 15.22
C ASP A 741 1.36 -56.48 15.80
N GLU A 742 1.06 -57.58 15.12
CA GLU A 742 1.55 -58.93 15.45
C GLU A 742 2.83 -59.32 14.68
N GLY A 743 3.47 -58.37 13.98
CA GLY A 743 4.71 -58.60 13.23
C GLY A 743 4.50 -59.20 11.83
N GLY A 744 3.30 -59.06 11.26
CA GLY A 744 2.99 -59.54 9.92
C GLY A 744 3.83 -58.91 8.81
N LYS A 745 4.15 -59.69 7.78
CA LYS A 745 4.88 -59.22 6.60
C LYS A 745 3.93 -58.57 5.59
N LYS A 746 4.33 -57.41 5.07
CA LYS A 746 3.60 -56.67 4.04
C LYS A 746 3.64 -57.44 2.71
N LYS A 747 2.48 -57.61 2.07
CA LYS A 747 2.32 -58.19 0.74
C LYS A 747 2.08 -57.07 -0.29
N TYR A 748 2.78 -57.13 -1.40
CA TYR A 748 2.62 -56.26 -2.57
C TYR A 748 1.85 -56.99 -3.67
N TYR A 749 1.02 -56.26 -4.42
CA TYR A 749 0.14 -56.83 -5.44
C TYR A 749 0.58 -56.44 -6.86
N GLN A 750 0.18 -57.24 -7.85
CA GLN A 750 0.46 -57.02 -9.28
C GLN A 750 -0.79 -56.71 -10.09
N GLY A 751 -1.98 -57.17 -9.66
CA GLY A 751 -3.18 -57.09 -10.48
C GLY A 751 -3.53 -55.68 -10.94
N ILE A 752 -3.94 -55.58 -12.21
CA ILE A 752 -4.54 -54.40 -12.83
C ILE A 752 -6.04 -54.66 -12.93
N TYR A 753 -6.81 -53.76 -12.34
CA TYR A 753 -8.26 -53.84 -12.20
C TYR A 753 -8.90 -52.63 -12.84
N VAL A 754 -10.00 -52.86 -13.55
CA VAL A 754 -10.79 -51.79 -14.18
C VAL A 754 -12.24 -51.93 -13.78
N ALA A 755 -12.87 -50.81 -13.45
CA ALA A 755 -14.31 -50.69 -13.26
C ALA A 755 -14.88 -49.63 -14.20
N GLU A 756 -16.01 -49.95 -14.83
CA GLU A 756 -16.80 -48.97 -15.58
C GLU A 756 -17.35 -47.92 -14.62
N MET A 757 -17.39 -46.66 -15.06
CA MET A 757 -18.04 -45.63 -14.26
C MET A 757 -19.55 -45.78 -14.32
N ASN A 758 -20.17 -46.13 -13.18
CA ASN A 758 -21.63 -46.17 -13.03
C ASN A 758 -22.10 -45.02 -12.13
N PRO A 759 -23.11 -44.20 -12.54
CA PRO A 759 -23.65 -43.14 -11.70
C PRO A 759 -24.32 -43.61 -10.38
N ASP A 760 -24.67 -44.89 -10.22
CA ASP A 760 -25.62 -45.30 -9.19
C ASP A 760 -25.04 -45.51 -7.77
N THR A 761 -23.98 -46.31 -7.56
CA THR A 761 -23.27 -46.50 -6.25
C THR A 761 -22.24 -47.64 -6.25
N VAL A 762 -22.34 -48.61 -7.16
CA VAL A 762 -21.58 -49.88 -7.09
C VAL A 762 -20.54 -49.99 -8.22
N PHE A 763 -19.29 -50.28 -7.85
CA PHE A 763 -18.23 -50.64 -8.80
C PHE A 763 -18.14 -52.15 -9.03
N VAL A 764 -18.18 -52.54 -10.30
CA VAL A 764 -17.90 -53.91 -10.75
C VAL A 764 -16.48 -53.97 -11.31
N TRP A 765 -15.56 -54.51 -10.51
CA TRP A 765 -14.15 -54.60 -10.85
C TRP A 765 -13.81 -55.87 -11.62
N ASN A 766 -13.09 -55.72 -12.73
CA ASN A 766 -12.56 -56.82 -13.53
C ASN A 766 -11.03 -56.81 -13.50
N LYS A 767 -10.40 -57.96 -13.23
CA LYS A 767 -8.95 -58.12 -13.43
C LYS A 767 -8.67 -58.20 -14.92
N VAL A 768 -7.85 -57.29 -15.44
CA VAL A 768 -7.60 -57.11 -16.88
C VAL A 768 -6.12 -57.27 -17.26
N GLY A 769 -5.24 -57.41 -16.26
CA GLY A 769 -3.81 -57.61 -16.46
C GLY A 769 -3.06 -57.65 -15.13
N GLU A 770 -1.74 -57.62 -15.22
CA GLU A 770 -0.81 -57.57 -14.09
C GLU A 770 0.34 -56.60 -14.43
N LEU A 771 0.80 -55.86 -13.43
CA LEU A 771 2.05 -55.11 -13.50
C LEU A 771 3.22 -56.08 -13.69
N PRO A 772 4.31 -55.67 -14.37
CA PRO A 772 5.48 -56.54 -14.56
C PRO A 772 6.12 -57.04 -13.26
N VAL A 773 5.99 -56.27 -12.17
CA VAL A 773 6.41 -56.62 -10.81
C VAL A 773 5.35 -56.16 -9.82
N SER A 774 5.31 -56.77 -8.63
CA SER A 774 4.44 -56.28 -7.56
C SER A 774 4.93 -54.92 -7.13
N ALA A 775 4.06 -53.93 -6.95
CA ALA A 775 4.52 -52.58 -6.66
C ALA A 775 3.51 -51.76 -5.85
N ALA A 776 4.03 -50.91 -4.97
CA ALA A 776 3.29 -49.85 -4.27
C ALA A 776 4.22 -48.65 -4.02
N TYR A 777 3.70 -47.57 -3.45
CA TYR A 777 4.47 -46.36 -3.08
C TYR A 777 5.19 -45.68 -4.26
N GLY A 778 4.68 -45.83 -5.49
CA GLY A 778 5.10 -45.03 -6.63
C GLY A 778 4.11 -43.92 -6.94
N VAL A 779 4.29 -43.27 -8.09
CA VAL A 779 3.37 -42.24 -8.61
C VAL A 779 2.52 -42.82 -9.72
N SER A 780 1.22 -42.49 -9.73
CA SER A 780 0.34 -42.68 -10.88
C SER A 780 -0.25 -41.36 -11.35
N VAL A 781 -0.20 -41.11 -12.65
CA VAL A 781 -0.86 -39.96 -13.28
C VAL A 781 -1.72 -40.42 -14.45
N SER A 782 -2.90 -39.80 -14.59
CA SER A 782 -3.76 -40.04 -15.76
C SER A 782 -3.26 -39.19 -16.94
N CYS A 783 -3.24 -39.76 -18.13
CA CYS A 783 -2.95 -39.06 -19.38
C CYS A 783 -4.06 -39.36 -20.40
N SER A 784 -4.03 -38.71 -21.56
CA SER A 784 -5.13 -38.73 -22.54
C SER A 784 -5.54 -40.12 -23.02
N ASP A 785 -4.63 -41.08 -23.01
CA ASP A 785 -4.80 -42.43 -23.57
C ASP A 785 -4.30 -43.54 -22.63
N GLY A 786 -4.08 -43.25 -21.34
CA GLY A 786 -3.60 -44.23 -20.39
C GLY A 786 -3.31 -43.68 -19.00
N ILE A 787 -2.64 -44.50 -18.18
CA ILE A 787 -2.14 -44.13 -16.85
C ILE A 787 -0.65 -44.44 -16.81
N ILE A 788 0.16 -43.51 -16.32
CA ILE A 788 1.60 -43.70 -16.18
C ILE A 788 1.89 -44.04 -14.72
N CYS A 789 2.49 -45.21 -14.48
CA CYS A 789 2.98 -45.70 -13.19
C CYS A 789 4.50 -45.54 -13.12
N ILE A 790 5.02 -44.92 -12.06
CA ILE A 790 6.41 -44.46 -11.97
C ILE A 790 7.01 -44.95 -10.65
N GLY A 791 8.11 -45.70 -10.73
CA GLY A 791 8.91 -46.18 -9.60
C GLY A 791 8.10 -47.01 -8.60
N GLY A 792 8.31 -46.75 -7.30
CA GLY A 792 7.71 -47.50 -6.19
C GLY A 792 8.65 -48.58 -5.64
N THR A 793 8.10 -49.52 -4.88
CA THR A 793 8.85 -50.68 -4.35
C THR A 793 8.03 -51.96 -4.44
N ASP A 794 8.73 -53.08 -4.67
CA ASP A 794 8.15 -54.43 -4.63
C ASP A 794 8.21 -55.09 -3.24
N GLY A 795 8.76 -54.36 -2.26
CA GLY A 795 8.97 -54.81 -0.88
C GLY A 795 10.37 -55.31 -0.57
N GLN A 796 11.19 -55.57 -1.59
CA GLN A 796 12.62 -55.86 -1.45
C GLN A 796 13.44 -54.66 -1.91
N ASP A 797 13.16 -54.17 -3.12
CA ASP A 797 13.92 -53.10 -3.76
C ASP A 797 13.01 -51.94 -4.19
N ALA A 798 13.59 -50.74 -4.24
CA ALA A 798 12.97 -49.60 -4.91
C ALA A 798 13.14 -49.73 -6.43
N LEU A 799 12.17 -49.26 -7.19
CA LEU A 799 12.05 -49.49 -8.63
C LEU A 799 12.49 -48.27 -9.43
N THR A 800 13.15 -48.52 -10.57
CA THR A 800 13.43 -47.51 -11.61
C THR A 800 12.38 -47.49 -12.72
N SER A 801 11.50 -48.49 -12.73
CA SER A 801 10.62 -48.76 -13.85
C SER A 801 9.53 -47.72 -14.03
N VAL A 802 9.22 -47.40 -15.28
CA VAL A 802 8.15 -46.47 -15.67
C VAL A 802 7.31 -47.13 -16.75
N TYR A 803 6.01 -47.24 -16.51
CA TYR A 803 5.09 -47.93 -17.41
C TYR A 803 3.88 -47.07 -17.72
N LYS A 804 3.45 -47.09 -18.98
CA LYS A 804 2.16 -46.54 -19.41
C LYS A 804 1.19 -47.69 -19.65
N ILE A 805 0.13 -47.71 -18.86
CA ILE A 805 -0.99 -48.65 -18.97
C ILE A 805 -2.03 -48.06 -19.92
N ARG A 806 -2.28 -48.74 -21.04
CA ARG A 806 -3.24 -48.34 -22.09
C ARG A 806 -4.35 -49.37 -22.24
N TRP A 807 -5.48 -48.93 -22.78
CA TRP A 807 -6.61 -49.79 -23.12
C TRP A 807 -6.66 -50.00 -24.63
N ASP A 808 -6.51 -51.25 -25.08
CA ASP A 808 -6.67 -51.61 -26.50
C ASP A 808 -8.04 -52.25 -26.75
N GLU A 809 -8.88 -51.56 -27.53
CA GLU A 809 -10.20 -52.06 -27.94
C GLU A 809 -10.15 -53.01 -29.14
N LYS A 810 -9.00 -53.16 -29.81
CA LYS A 810 -8.87 -53.86 -31.11
C LYS A 810 -8.37 -55.31 -31.00
N SER A 811 -7.92 -55.79 -29.85
CA SER A 811 -7.34 -57.13 -29.72
C SER A 811 -8.36 -58.23 -29.35
N GLU A 812 -9.00 -58.81 -30.39
CA GLU A 812 -9.15 -60.28 -30.59
C GLU A 812 -9.89 -60.55 -31.91
N LYS A 813 -9.18 -61.03 -32.93
CA LYS A 813 -9.77 -61.79 -34.04
C LYS A 813 -9.60 -63.27 -33.71
N ASN A 814 -10.65 -63.91 -33.22
CA ASN A 814 -11.08 -65.25 -33.62
C ASN A 814 -12.34 -65.69 -32.86
N GLY A 815 -13.50 -65.63 -33.53
CA GLY A 815 -14.64 -66.51 -33.29
C GLY A 815 -15.46 -66.34 -31.99
N LYS A 816 -16.63 -65.71 -32.12
CA LYS A 816 -17.88 -65.97 -31.34
C LYS A 816 -17.97 -65.62 -29.84
N ASN A 817 -17.11 -64.78 -29.26
CA ASN A 817 -17.37 -64.20 -27.92
C ASN A 817 -17.25 -62.66 -27.91
N LYS A 818 -18.06 -61.99 -27.08
CA LYS A 818 -18.05 -60.53 -26.87
C LYS A 818 -16.63 -60.02 -26.60
N LYS A 819 -16.19 -58.99 -27.32
CA LYS A 819 -14.87 -58.33 -27.21
C LYS A 819 -14.57 -57.98 -25.75
N LYS A 820 -13.54 -58.59 -25.14
CA LYS A 820 -12.93 -58.11 -23.89
C LYS A 820 -11.73 -57.25 -24.28
N GLY A 821 -11.79 -55.94 -24.05
CA GLY A 821 -10.62 -55.08 -24.20
C GLY A 821 -9.47 -55.58 -23.31
N LYS A 822 -8.22 -55.48 -23.81
CA LYS A 822 -7.03 -55.92 -23.09
C LYS A 822 -6.19 -54.72 -22.71
N VAL A 823 -5.60 -54.77 -21.51
CA VAL A 823 -4.59 -53.80 -21.09
C VAL A 823 -3.27 -54.05 -21.83
N VAL A 824 -2.70 -52.98 -22.37
CA VAL A 824 -1.35 -52.96 -22.95
C VAL A 824 -0.45 -52.16 -22.03
N ILE A 825 0.73 -52.70 -21.72
CA ILE A 825 1.74 -52.05 -20.90
C ILE A 825 2.88 -51.64 -21.82
N GLU A 826 3.12 -50.33 -21.92
CA GLU A 826 4.19 -49.71 -22.68
C GLU A 826 5.29 -49.26 -21.71
N THR A 827 6.53 -49.67 -21.95
CA THR A 827 7.68 -49.22 -21.13
C THR A 827 8.11 -47.83 -21.57
N LEU A 828 8.20 -46.91 -20.62
CA LEU A 828 8.75 -45.56 -20.81
C LEU A 828 10.21 -45.51 -20.32
N PRO A 829 10.97 -44.44 -20.62
CA PRO A 829 12.33 -44.28 -20.09
C PRO A 829 12.38 -44.49 -18.58
N ALA A 830 13.24 -45.40 -18.13
CA ALA A 830 13.44 -45.69 -16.72
C ALA A 830 13.98 -44.47 -15.97
N LEU A 831 13.65 -44.36 -14.69
CA LEU A 831 14.20 -43.36 -13.79
C LEU A 831 15.73 -43.49 -13.73
N PRO A 832 16.46 -42.37 -13.57
CA PRO A 832 17.92 -42.37 -13.46
C PRO A 832 18.44 -43.10 -12.21
N TYR A 833 17.56 -43.33 -11.23
CA TYR A 833 17.84 -44.05 -9.98
C TYR A 833 16.53 -44.59 -9.39
N ALA A 834 16.66 -45.54 -8.46
CA ALA A 834 15.51 -46.14 -7.80
C ALA A 834 14.81 -45.10 -6.90
N LEU A 835 13.49 -44.98 -7.03
CA LEU A 835 12.66 -44.06 -6.25
C LEU A 835 11.37 -44.72 -5.78
N ASP A 836 11.06 -44.53 -4.51
CA ASP A 836 9.75 -44.80 -3.92
C ASP A 836 9.30 -43.62 -3.02
N ASN A 837 8.05 -43.63 -2.59
CA ASN A 837 7.46 -42.61 -1.70
C ASN A 837 7.60 -41.17 -2.21
N MET A 838 7.76 -40.97 -3.52
CA MET A 838 7.77 -39.68 -4.17
C MET A 838 6.34 -39.24 -4.53
N CYS A 839 6.20 -37.97 -4.87
CA CYS A 839 4.97 -37.42 -5.42
C CYS A 839 5.19 -37.00 -6.87
N GLY A 840 4.13 -36.93 -7.67
CA GLY A 840 4.26 -36.46 -9.05
C GLY A 840 2.93 -36.13 -9.71
N THR A 841 3.02 -35.40 -10.81
CA THR A 841 1.87 -34.89 -11.55
C THR A 841 2.23 -34.68 -13.02
N LEU A 842 1.21 -34.64 -13.88
CA LEU A 842 1.35 -34.38 -15.30
C LEU A 842 0.80 -32.97 -15.60
N ILE A 843 1.60 -32.11 -16.22
CA ILE A 843 1.20 -30.76 -16.63
C ILE A 843 1.36 -30.66 -18.14
N GLY A 844 0.25 -30.69 -18.88
CA GLY A 844 0.30 -30.89 -20.33
C GLY A 844 0.96 -32.23 -20.66
N GLU A 845 2.04 -32.21 -21.44
CA GLU A 845 2.83 -33.39 -21.79
C GLU A 845 4.13 -33.52 -20.96
N GLN A 846 4.24 -32.74 -19.87
CA GLN A 846 5.42 -32.71 -19.01
C GLN A 846 5.13 -33.42 -17.69
N LEU A 847 5.81 -34.53 -17.47
CA LEU A 847 5.70 -35.33 -16.27
C LEU A 847 6.72 -34.87 -15.23
N PHE A 848 6.26 -34.49 -14.04
CA PHE A 848 7.12 -34.05 -12.94
C PHE A 848 7.00 -34.99 -11.75
N ILE A 849 8.13 -35.30 -11.10
CA ILE A 849 8.17 -36.05 -9.83
C ILE A 849 9.12 -35.37 -8.85
N ALA A 850 8.78 -35.38 -7.56
CA ALA A 850 9.54 -34.73 -6.49
C ALA A 850 9.64 -35.58 -5.22
N GLY A 851 10.80 -35.52 -4.57
CA GLY A 851 11.09 -36.14 -3.27
C GLY A 851 11.21 -37.66 -3.35
N GLY A 852 10.80 -38.33 -2.27
CA GLY A 852 10.88 -39.78 -2.12
C GLY A 852 12.26 -40.28 -1.69
N ASN A 853 12.39 -41.60 -1.57
CA ASN A 853 13.66 -42.24 -1.23
C ASN A 853 14.47 -42.52 -2.48
N ARG A 854 15.49 -41.71 -2.72
CA ARG A 854 16.51 -41.94 -3.75
C ARG A 854 17.48 -43.00 -3.25
N ASN A 855 17.47 -44.17 -3.90
CA ASN A 855 18.32 -45.31 -3.53
C ASN A 855 18.23 -45.62 -2.01
N GLY A 856 17.01 -45.63 -1.48
CA GLY A 856 16.73 -45.95 -0.08
C GLY A 856 16.94 -44.81 0.92
N LYS A 857 17.31 -43.59 0.47
CA LYS A 857 17.48 -42.42 1.35
C LYS A 857 16.51 -41.29 0.97
N PRO A 858 15.84 -40.64 1.95
CA PRO A 858 15.02 -39.47 1.69
C PRO A 858 15.79 -38.41 0.89
N SER A 859 15.16 -37.81 -0.12
CA SER A 859 15.79 -36.84 -1.02
C SER A 859 14.93 -35.59 -1.25
N ASN A 860 15.55 -34.56 -1.84
CA ASN A 860 14.90 -33.37 -2.40
C ASN A 860 14.82 -33.43 -3.94
N SER A 861 15.04 -34.61 -4.52
CA SER A 861 15.16 -34.77 -5.96
C SER A 861 13.93 -34.29 -6.70
N PHE A 862 14.14 -33.61 -7.82
CA PHE A 862 13.07 -33.09 -8.67
C PHE A 862 13.39 -33.40 -10.13
N LEU A 863 12.54 -34.18 -10.78
CA LEU A 863 12.79 -34.73 -12.11
C LEU A 863 11.63 -34.39 -13.05
N ARG A 864 11.95 -34.24 -14.33
CA ARG A 864 10.99 -34.02 -15.41
C ARG A 864 11.23 -34.96 -16.59
N LEU A 865 10.16 -35.53 -17.14
CA LEU A 865 10.15 -36.24 -18.41
C LEU A 865 9.21 -35.55 -19.40
N ASP A 866 9.68 -35.34 -20.63
CA ASP A 866 8.87 -34.82 -21.74
C ASP A 866 8.26 -35.99 -22.52
N LEU A 867 6.94 -36.15 -22.46
CA LEU A 867 6.25 -37.25 -23.15
C LEU A 867 6.23 -37.09 -24.68
N THR A 868 6.48 -35.87 -25.19
CA THR A 868 6.61 -35.62 -26.63
C THR A 868 8.00 -35.95 -27.18
N ASN A 869 8.99 -36.11 -26.29
CA ASN A 869 10.37 -36.40 -26.67
C ASN A 869 11.07 -37.36 -25.70
N LEU A 870 10.57 -38.60 -25.67
CA LEU A 870 11.08 -39.67 -24.79
C LEU A 870 12.56 -40.01 -25.03
N SER A 871 13.12 -39.68 -26.20
CA SER A 871 14.52 -39.96 -26.53
C SER A 871 15.53 -39.22 -25.65
N VAL A 872 15.13 -38.08 -25.08
CA VAL A 872 15.99 -37.28 -24.20
C VAL A 872 16.03 -37.84 -22.77
N GLY A 873 15.00 -38.59 -22.38
CA GLY A 873 14.88 -39.19 -21.06
C GLY A 873 14.56 -38.18 -19.95
N TRP A 874 14.85 -38.57 -18.71
CA TRP A 874 14.58 -37.77 -17.52
C TRP A 874 15.63 -36.65 -17.33
N HIS A 875 15.15 -35.46 -16.98
CA HIS A 875 15.97 -34.32 -16.62
C HIS A 875 15.88 -34.02 -15.13
N GLU A 876 17.03 -33.81 -14.48
CA GLU A 876 17.09 -33.21 -13.15
C GLU A 876 16.80 -31.71 -13.23
N LEU A 877 15.93 -31.25 -12.33
CA LEU A 877 15.58 -29.86 -12.12
C LEU A 877 16.12 -29.41 -10.76
N PRO A 878 16.16 -28.09 -10.48
CA PRO A 878 16.58 -27.59 -9.17
C PRO A 878 15.80 -28.24 -8.03
N GLU A 879 16.50 -28.75 -7.03
CA GLU A 879 15.89 -29.34 -5.83
C GLU A 879 15.04 -28.32 -5.07
N TYR A 880 13.97 -28.78 -4.44
CA TYR A 880 13.15 -27.90 -3.60
C TYR A 880 13.85 -27.61 -2.26
N PRO A 881 13.65 -26.41 -1.69
CA PRO A 881 14.32 -26.01 -0.45
C PRO A 881 13.81 -26.75 0.79
N GLY A 882 14.64 -26.79 1.83
CA GLY A 882 14.33 -27.40 3.12
C GLY A 882 14.67 -28.90 3.20
N ASP A 883 14.14 -29.59 4.21
CA ASP A 883 14.45 -31.00 4.44
C ASP A 883 13.92 -31.90 3.34
N ALA A 884 14.63 -33.02 3.12
CA ALA A 884 14.21 -34.13 2.26
C ALA A 884 12.85 -34.67 2.70
N ARG A 885 12.03 -35.13 1.74
CA ARG A 885 10.64 -35.50 2.03
C ARG A 885 10.23 -36.76 1.29
N THR A 886 9.64 -37.67 2.04
CA THR A 886 8.90 -38.83 1.54
C THR A 886 7.41 -38.59 1.77
N GLN A 887 6.57 -39.15 0.89
CA GLN A 887 5.12 -39.04 0.91
C GLN A 887 4.62 -37.59 1.02
N ALA A 888 5.28 -36.68 0.31
CA ALA A 888 4.74 -35.35 0.08
C ALA A 888 3.52 -35.42 -0.84
N VAL A 889 2.75 -34.35 -0.89
CA VAL A 889 1.59 -34.19 -1.78
C VAL A 889 1.90 -33.10 -2.78
N CYS A 890 1.51 -33.31 -4.04
CA CYS A 890 1.74 -32.34 -5.09
C CYS A 890 0.52 -32.15 -5.98
N ALA A 891 0.50 -31.02 -6.69
CA ALA A 891 -0.44 -30.75 -7.76
C ALA A 891 0.25 -29.95 -8.87
N GLY A 892 -0.19 -30.18 -10.10
CA GLY A 892 0.30 -29.48 -11.28
C GLY A 892 -0.74 -28.49 -11.79
N GLN A 893 -0.28 -27.30 -12.19
CA GLN A 893 -1.13 -26.25 -12.78
C GLN A 893 -0.42 -25.58 -13.95
N ARG A 894 -1.19 -24.98 -14.85
CA ARG A 894 -0.67 -24.21 -15.99
C ARG A 894 -1.15 -22.76 -15.91
N ARG A 895 -0.23 -21.80 -16.05
CA ARG A 895 -0.54 -20.37 -16.17
C ARG A 895 0.06 -19.79 -17.44
N GLY A 896 -0.75 -19.68 -18.49
CA GLY A 896 -0.24 -19.35 -19.82
C GLY A 896 0.75 -20.42 -20.26
N ASP A 897 2.02 -20.04 -20.46
CA ASP A 897 3.11 -20.97 -20.82
C ASP A 897 3.94 -21.44 -19.61
N ASP A 898 3.58 -21.04 -18.39
CA ASP A 898 4.27 -21.46 -17.17
C ASP A 898 3.63 -22.71 -16.56
N TYR A 899 4.37 -23.83 -16.59
CA TYR A 899 4.06 -25.01 -15.81
C TYR A 899 4.49 -24.82 -14.36
N ARG A 900 3.54 -25.01 -13.45
CA ARG A 900 3.74 -24.82 -12.01
C ARG A 900 3.53 -26.13 -11.26
N PHE A 901 4.56 -26.55 -10.53
CA PHE A 901 4.52 -27.72 -9.67
C PHE A 901 4.44 -27.29 -8.22
N TYR A 902 3.35 -27.64 -7.55
CA TYR A 902 3.13 -27.35 -6.15
C TYR A 902 3.46 -28.57 -5.29
N LEU A 903 4.07 -28.35 -4.14
CA LEU A 903 4.54 -29.39 -3.20
C LEU A 903 4.19 -28.98 -1.78
N TRP A 904 3.53 -29.86 -1.02
CA TRP A 904 3.23 -29.68 0.40
C TRP A 904 3.48 -30.96 1.19
N GLY A 905 3.62 -30.82 2.51
CA GLY A 905 3.66 -31.98 3.39
C GLY A 905 4.92 -32.82 3.26
N GLY A 906 4.84 -34.05 3.75
CA GLY A 906 5.90 -35.07 3.68
C GLY A 906 6.76 -35.13 4.94
N PHE A 907 7.48 -36.23 5.10
CA PHE A 907 8.31 -36.50 6.27
C PHE A 907 9.64 -37.17 5.89
N ALA A 908 10.62 -37.11 6.79
CA ALA A 908 11.83 -37.91 6.73
C ALA A 908 12.09 -38.60 8.06
N PRO A 909 12.43 -39.90 8.07
CA PRO A 909 12.89 -40.58 9.28
C PRO A 909 14.23 -40.02 9.76
N SER A 910 14.60 -40.34 11.00
CA SER A 910 15.92 -40.00 11.53
C SER A 910 17.03 -40.68 10.72
N THR A 911 18.06 -39.91 10.35
CA THR A 911 19.30 -40.39 9.71
C THR A 911 20.49 -39.95 10.54
N GLU A 912 21.66 -40.60 10.45
CA GLU A 912 22.85 -40.29 11.27
C GLU A 912 23.07 -38.77 11.48
N GLY A 913 22.83 -38.29 12.70
CA GLY A 913 22.99 -36.88 13.10
C GLY A 913 21.80 -35.93 12.86
N LYS A 914 20.69 -36.38 12.24
CA LYS A 914 19.48 -35.58 12.00
C LYS A 914 18.22 -36.26 12.57
N PRO A 915 17.42 -35.55 13.40
CA PRO A 915 16.17 -36.10 13.91
C PRO A 915 15.12 -36.22 12.80
N ALA A 916 14.15 -37.11 12.98
CA ALA A 916 13.01 -37.19 12.08
C ALA A 916 12.24 -35.87 11.99
N THR A 917 11.78 -35.57 10.77
CA THR A 917 11.07 -34.34 10.42
C THR A 917 9.73 -34.65 9.77
N LEU A 918 8.75 -33.78 10.01
CA LEU A 918 7.49 -33.73 9.27
C LEU A 918 7.29 -32.28 8.84
N SER A 919 7.21 -32.04 7.54
CA SER A 919 7.04 -30.71 6.98
C SER A 919 5.56 -30.42 6.75
N THR A 920 5.13 -29.21 7.07
CA THR A 920 3.84 -28.66 6.64
C THR A 920 4.01 -27.52 5.64
N SER A 921 5.26 -27.13 5.34
CA SER A 921 5.56 -26.04 4.42
C SER A 921 5.23 -26.40 2.96
N GLY A 922 4.83 -25.38 2.20
CA GLY A 922 4.53 -25.48 0.77
C GLY A 922 5.56 -24.76 -0.10
N TYR A 923 5.81 -25.32 -1.29
CA TYR A 923 6.59 -24.65 -2.34
C TYR A 923 5.93 -24.80 -3.72
N CYS A 924 6.17 -23.82 -4.59
CA CYS A 924 5.79 -23.83 -6.00
C CYS A 924 7.03 -23.64 -6.88
N TYR A 925 7.29 -24.57 -7.80
CA TYR A 925 8.26 -24.40 -8.88
C TYR A 925 7.61 -23.75 -10.09
N SER A 926 8.28 -22.79 -10.72
CA SER A 926 7.88 -22.24 -12.03
C SER A 926 8.86 -22.69 -13.11
N SER A 927 8.33 -23.23 -14.20
CA SER A 927 9.11 -23.62 -15.37
C SER A 927 9.73 -22.44 -16.12
N VAL A 928 9.09 -21.26 -16.06
CA VAL A 928 9.59 -20.03 -16.71
C VAL A 928 10.75 -19.45 -15.92
N SER A 929 10.60 -19.24 -14.60
CA SER A 929 11.68 -18.68 -13.78
C SER A 929 12.73 -19.72 -13.39
N ARG A 930 12.39 -21.01 -13.47
CA ARG A 930 13.18 -22.15 -12.97
C ARG A 930 13.50 -22.06 -11.48
N GLN A 931 12.62 -21.44 -10.70
CA GLN A 931 12.81 -21.24 -9.26
C GLN A 931 11.66 -21.80 -8.43
N TRP A 932 11.99 -22.18 -7.20
CA TRP A 932 11.03 -22.51 -6.14
C TRP A 932 10.68 -21.25 -5.33
N MET A 933 9.39 -21.08 -5.07
CA MET A 933 8.84 -20.00 -4.24
C MET A 933 8.04 -20.61 -3.09
N PRO A 934 8.12 -20.06 -1.86
CA PRO A 934 7.26 -20.50 -0.77
C PRO A 934 5.80 -20.19 -1.09
N VAL A 935 4.90 -21.07 -0.67
CA VAL A 935 3.44 -20.88 -0.72
C VAL A 935 2.81 -21.17 0.62
N ALA A 936 1.56 -20.78 0.81
CA ALA A 936 0.86 -20.94 2.08
C ALA A 936 0.83 -22.39 2.57
N THR A 937 1.09 -22.54 3.87
CA THR A 937 0.96 -23.80 4.62
C THR A 937 -0.53 -24.19 4.76
N PRO A 938 -0.90 -25.48 4.59
CA PRO A 938 -2.28 -25.92 4.77
C PRO A 938 -2.82 -25.60 6.15
N LYS A 939 -4.01 -24.99 6.20
CA LYS A 939 -4.71 -24.62 7.43
C LYS A 939 -6.19 -24.96 7.36
N GLY A 940 -6.75 -25.36 8.49
CA GLY A 940 -8.18 -25.54 8.67
C GLY A 940 -8.93 -24.23 8.92
N SER A 941 -10.27 -24.31 8.99
CA SER A 941 -11.15 -23.17 9.28
C SER A 941 -10.91 -22.55 10.68
N ASP A 942 -10.44 -23.34 11.62
CA ASP A 942 -9.99 -22.92 12.96
C ASP A 942 -8.59 -22.27 12.97
N GLY A 943 -7.87 -22.30 11.84
CA GLY A 943 -6.51 -21.81 11.71
C GLY A 943 -5.43 -22.79 12.14
N GLU A 944 -5.78 -24.02 12.53
CA GLU A 944 -4.80 -25.06 12.85
C GLU A 944 -4.00 -25.44 11.61
N VAL A 945 -2.69 -25.65 11.79
CA VAL A 945 -1.81 -26.12 10.71
C VAL A 945 -2.06 -27.61 10.47
N VAL A 946 -2.38 -27.96 9.23
CA VAL A 946 -2.71 -29.32 8.81
C VAL A 946 -1.52 -29.96 8.10
N SER A 947 -1.23 -31.21 8.43
CA SER A 947 -0.26 -32.02 7.68
C SER A 947 -0.95 -32.73 6.53
N LEU A 948 -0.42 -32.56 5.32
CA LEU A 948 -0.80 -33.35 4.14
C LEU A 948 0.14 -34.55 3.91
N GLY A 949 1.09 -34.82 4.80
CA GLY A 949 2.01 -35.96 4.65
C GLY A 949 1.26 -37.29 4.54
N GLY A 950 1.48 -38.02 3.44
CA GLY A 950 0.75 -39.24 3.11
C GLY A 950 -0.69 -39.03 2.62
N GLY A 951 -1.14 -37.78 2.43
CA GLY A 951 -2.44 -37.46 1.85
C GLY A 951 -2.44 -37.56 0.32
N ALA A 952 -3.42 -36.93 -0.31
CA ALA A 952 -3.53 -36.87 -1.77
C ALA A 952 -4.06 -35.49 -2.23
N ALA A 953 -3.71 -35.09 -3.45
CA ALA A 953 -4.20 -33.87 -4.06
C ALA A 953 -4.48 -34.03 -5.56
N VAL A 954 -5.38 -33.20 -6.07
CA VAL A 954 -5.76 -33.13 -7.49
C VAL A 954 -6.19 -31.71 -7.84
N ALA A 955 -5.93 -31.28 -9.08
CA ALA A 955 -6.46 -30.01 -9.56
C ALA A 955 -7.99 -30.11 -9.75
N LEU A 956 -8.72 -29.13 -9.23
CA LEU A 956 -10.18 -28.98 -9.47
C LEU A 956 -10.47 -28.26 -10.78
N ASN A 957 -9.66 -27.23 -11.07
CA ASN A 957 -9.68 -26.40 -12.27
C ASN A 957 -8.33 -25.66 -12.37
N ASP A 958 -8.21 -24.69 -13.27
CA ASP A 958 -6.98 -23.93 -13.53
C ASP A 958 -6.47 -23.08 -12.36
N SER A 959 -7.22 -23.01 -11.25
CA SER A 959 -6.91 -22.16 -10.10
C SER A 959 -7.01 -22.85 -8.73
N LEU A 960 -7.70 -23.99 -8.65
CA LEU A 960 -8.03 -24.64 -7.39
C LEU A 960 -7.41 -26.04 -7.31
N VAL A 961 -6.88 -26.40 -6.14
CA VAL A 961 -6.35 -27.74 -5.83
C VAL A 961 -7.10 -28.32 -4.65
N LEU A 962 -7.70 -29.49 -4.82
CA LEU A 962 -8.36 -30.26 -3.77
C LEU A 962 -7.36 -31.17 -3.08
N CYS A 963 -7.33 -31.15 -1.76
CA CYS A 963 -6.48 -31.99 -0.92
C CYS A 963 -7.32 -32.76 0.11
N THR A 964 -6.97 -34.02 0.32
CA THR A 964 -7.63 -34.89 1.30
C THR A 964 -6.64 -35.77 2.05
N GLY A 965 -6.95 -36.09 3.29
CA GLY A 965 -6.19 -37.06 4.07
C GLY A 965 -4.80 -36.58 4.51
N GLY A 966 -3.99 -37.53 4.97
CA GLY A 966 -2.69 -37.30 5.58
C GLY A 966 -2.67 -37.62 7.07
N VAL A 967 -1.46 -37.80 7.60
CA VAL A 967 -1.24 -38.15 9.01
C VAL A 967 -1.44 -36.95 9.93
N ASN A 968 -1.83 -37.20 11.18
CA ASN A 968 -1.81 -36.16 12.21
C ASN A 968 -0.37 -35.71 12.46
N LYS A 969 -0.11 -34.41 12.33
CA LYS A 969 1.23 -33.82 12.47
C LYS A 969 1.90 -34.22 13.79
N ASP A 970 1.22 -34.02 14.92
CA ASP A 970 1.87 -34.11 16.23
C ASP A 970 2.05 -35.57 16.66
N ILE A 971 1.00 -36.38 16.48
CA ILE A 971 1.04 -37.82 16.81
C ILE A 971 2.08 -38.54 15.94
N PHE A 972 2.11 -38.24 14.64
CA PHE A 972 3.02 -38.91 13.73
C PHE A 972 4.47 -38.45 13.90
N LEU A 973 4.71 -37.15 14.14
CA LEU A 973 6.07 -36.66 14.39
C LEU A 973 6.63 -37.20 15.72
N ALA A 974 5.80 -37.33 16.76
CA ALA A 974 6.19 -37.98 18.01
C ALA A 974 6.59 -39.44 17.76
N ALA A 975 5.75 -40.19 17.04
CA ALA A 975 6.02 -41.58 16.68
C ALA A 975 7.28 -41.76 15.82
N LEU A 976 7.56 -40.84 14.89
CA LEU A 976 8.77 -40.87 14.07
C LEU A 976 10.06 -40.66 14.88
N ARG A 977 10.00 -39.91 15.99
CA ARG A 977 11.15 -39.59 16.83
C ARG A 977 11.38 -40.62 17.92
N CYS A 978 10.32 -41.11 18.54
CA CYS A 978 10.35 -42.10 19.60
C CYS A 978 9.04 -42.90 19.58
N PRO A 979 8.96 -44.00 18.80
CA PRO A 979 7.73 -44.79 18.74
C PRO A 979 7.45 -45.46 20.09
N GLU A 980 6.27 -45.23 20.65
CA GLU A 980 5.79 -45.95 21.83
C GLU A 980 5.63 -47.44 21.52
N LYS A 981 5.84 -48.32 22.52
CA LYS A 981 5.81 -49.78 22.32
C LYS A 981 4.44 -50.28 21.84
N ASP A 982 3.37 -49.58 22.20
CA ASP A 982 1.98 -49.85 21.84
C ASP A 982 1.49 -48.99 20.67
N TYR A 983 2.37 -48.25 19.98
CA TYR A 983 1.99 -47.35 18.88
C TYR A 983 1.11 -48.02 17.82
N LEU A 984 1.32 -49.30 17.49
CA LEU A 984 0.50 -50.03 16.50
C LEU A 984 -0.82 -50.58 17.07
N LEU A 985 -0.97 -50.65 18.40
CA LEU A 985 -2.10 -51.26 19.10
C LEU A 985 -3.28 -50.31 19.31
N HIS A 986 -3.07 -49.00 19.19
CA HIS A 986 -4.15 -48.03 19.36
C HIS A 986 -5.28 -48.19 18.31
N PRO A 987 -6.53 -47.79 18.65
CA PRO A 987 -7.65 -47.79 17.70
C PRO A 987 -7.49 -46.67 16.65
N VAL A 988 -8.26 -46.73 15.56
CA VAL A 988 -8.17 -45.81 14.41
C VAL A 988 -8.31 -44.34 14.84
N GLU A 989 -9.24 -44.06 15.75
CA GLU A 989 -9.58 -42.74 16.23
C GLU A 989 -8.42 -42.06 16.98
N TRP A 990 -7.51 -42.84 17.55
CA TRP A 990 -6.34 -42.33 18.27
C TRP A 990 -5.35 -41.63 17.33
N TYR A 991 -5.16 -42.15 16.11
CA TYR A 991 -4.17 -41.59 15.17
C TYR A 991 -4.60 -40.26 14.55
N LYS A 992 -5.91 -39.94 14.60
CA LYS A 992 -6.48 -38.67 14.14
C LYS A 992 -6.01 -38.25 12.75
N PHE A 993 -5.98 -39.19 11.81
CA PHE A 993 -5.67 -38.86 10.42
C PHE A 993 -6.58 -37.73 9.92
N ASN A 994 -6.03 -36.88 9.06
CA ASN A 994 -6.64 -35.62 8.66
C ASN A 994 -8.00 -35.86 8.00
N ASP A 995 -9.07 -35.45 8.68
CA ASP A 995 -10.46 -35.55 8.28
C ASP A 995 -10.94 -34.33 7.47
N ARG A 996 -10.08 -33.35 7.22
CA ARG A 996 -10.43 -32.11 6.52
C ARG A 996 -10.29 -32.28 5.01
N ILE A 997 -11.26 -31.72 4.27
CA ILE A 997 -11.17 -31.49 2.83
C ILE A 997 -10.76 -30.04 2.63
N LEU A 998 -9.57 -29.85 2.08
CA LEU A 998 -8.97 -28.53 1.90
C LEU A 998 -8.91 -28.18 0.41
N VAL A 999 -9.18 -26.93 0.09
CA VAL A 999 -8.99 -26.36 -1.24
C VAL A 999 -7.96 -25.24 -1.17
N TYR A 1000 -6.93 -25.32 -2.00
CA TYR A 1000 -5.93 -24.26 -2.17
C TYR A 1000 -6.20 -23.46 -3.44
N ASN A 1001 -6.29 -22.14 -3.30
CA ASN A 1001 -6.42 -21.22 -4.42
C ASN A 1001 -5.04 -20.68 -4.83
N ILE A 1002 -4.57 -21.09 -6.00
CA ILE A 1002 -3.22 -20.74 -6.47
C ILE A 1002 -3.08 -19.26 -6.84
N ASN A 1003 -4.19 -18.55 -7.11
CA ASN A 1003 -4.20 -17.13 -7.46
C ASN A 1003 -4.07 -16.25 -6.24
N LEU A 1004 -4.71 -16.67 -5.15
CA LEU A 1004 -4.80 -15.92 -3.90
C LEU A 1004 -3.76 -16.37 -2.86
N ASP A 1005 -3.11 -17.52 -3.07
CA ASP A 1005 -2.19 -18.16 -2.11
C ASP A 1005 -2.82 -18.37 -0.73
N ILE A 1006 -4.05 -18.89 -0.71
CA ILE A 1006 -4.81 -19.15 0.52
C ILE A 1006 -5.47 -20.53 0.48
N TRP A 1007 -5.63 -21.11 1.67
CA TRP A 1007 -6.35 -22.36 1.90
C TRP A 1007 -7.76 -22.08 2.44
N GLN A 1008 -8.70 -22.95 2.08
CA GLN A 1008 -10.03 -22.99 2.67
C GLN A 1008 -10.40 -24.44 2.98
N GLU A 1009 -10.91 -24.67 4.20
CA GLU A 1009 -11.58 -25.93 4.54
C GLU A 1009 -13.02 -25.87 4.01
N VAL A 1010 -13.34 -26.78 3.09
CA VAL A 1010 -14.66 -26.82 2.43
C VAL A 1010 -15.57 -27.89 3.01
N ALA A 1011 -15.00 -28.88 3.72
CA ALA A 1011 -15.75 -29.90 4.46
C ALA A 1011 -14.86 -30.61 5.48
N ARG A 1012 -15.47 -31.26 6.47
CA ARG A 1012 -14.78 -32.10 7.47
C ARG A 1012 -15.53 -33.41 7.67
N THR A 1013 -14.85 -34.53 7.46
CA THR A 1013 -15.46 -35.87 7.53
C THR A 1013 -14.42 -36.98 7.67
N SER A 1014 -14.70 -37.96 8.55
CA SER A 1014 -13.84 -39.14 8.72
C SER A 1014 -13.75 -40.01 7.47
N LEU A 1015 -14.63 -39.82 6.48
CA LEU A 1015 -14.60 -40.56 5.21
C LEU A 1015 -13.27 -40.38 4.47
N VAL A 1016 -12.62 -39.22 4.57
CA VAL A 1016 -11.36 -38.93 3.89
C VAL A 1016 -10.14 -38.98 4.83
N ALA A 1017 -10.33 -39.40 6.08
CA ALA A 1017 -9.28 -39.51 7.10
C ALA A 1017 -8.41 -40.74 6.87
N ARG A 1018 -7.46 -40.64 5.94
CA ARG A 1018 -6.62 -41.76 5.50
C ARG A 1018 -5.26 -41.29 4.97
N ALA A 1019 -4.28 -42.19 5.03
CA ALA A 1019 -2.96 -42.01 4.40
C ALA A 1019 -2.70 -43.06 3.31
N GLY A 1020 -1.88 -42.72 2.32
CA GLY A 1020 -1.56 -43.59 1.18
C GLY A 1020 -2.75 -43.91 0.28
N ALA A 1021 -3.80 -43.08 0.30
CA ALA A 1021 -4.91 -43.17 -0.64
C ALA A 1021 -4.54 -42.54 -1.98
N ALA A 1022 -5.17 -42.99 -3.07
CA ALA A 1022 -5.08 -42.33 -4.36
C ALA A 1022 -6.28 -41.39 -4.56
N LEU A 1023 -6.07 -40.22 -5.18
CA LEU A 1023 -7.13 -39.29 -5.53
C LEU A 1023 -7.13 -39.07 -7.05
N VAL A 1024 -8.23 -39.45 -7.70
CA VAL A 1024 -8.37 -39.42 -9.17
C VAL A 1024 -9.58 -38.58 -9.54
N GLY A 1025 -9.42 -37.62 -10.45
CA GLY A 1025 -10.49 -36.72 -10.91
C GLY A 1025 -10.91 -36.95 -12.37
N TRP A 1026 -12.21 -36.79 -12.63
CA TRP A 1026 -12.81 -36.74 -13.97
C TRP A 1026 -14.14 -35.97 -13.93
N ASP A 1027 -14.28 -34.96 -14.78
CA ASP A 1027 -15.52 -34.17 -14.96
C ASP A 1027 -16.21 -33.76 -13.65
N LYS A 1028 -15.52 -32.94 -12.85
CA LYS A 1028 -15.94 -32.48 -11.51
C LYS A 1028 -16.19 -33.57 -10.45
N THR A 1029 -15.93 -34.83 -10.78
CA THR A 1029 -16.06 -35.98 -9.89
C THR A 1029 -14.69 -36.53 -9.53
N TYR A 1030 -14.46 -36.77 -8.25
CA TYR A 1030 -13.19 -37.24 -7.73
C TYR A 1030 -13.40 -38.50 -6.89
N TYR A 1031 -12.43 -39.42 -6.92
CA TYR A 1031 -12.49 -40.68 -6.19
C TYR A 1031 -11.29 -40.77 -5.26
N ASN A 1032 -11.56 -40.76 -3.94
CA ASN A 1032 -10.57 -41.03 -2.91
C ASN A 1032 -10.57 -42.54 -2.63
N ILE A 1033 -9.50 -43.21 -3.06
CA ILE A 1033 -9.44 -44.66 -3.28
C ILE A 1033 -8.52 -45.29 -2.23
N ASN A 1034 -9.08 -46.22 -1.45
CA ASN A 1034 -8.38 -47.04 -0.48
C ASN A 1034 -7.52 -46.24 0.50
N GLY A 1035 -6.29 -46.68 0.79
CA GLY A 1035 -5.41 -46.11 1.81
C GLY A 1035 -5.43 -46.89 3.12
N GLU A 1036 -4.83 -46.29 4.14
CA GLU A 1036 -4.80 -46.81 5.50
C GLU A 1036 -5.55 -45.91 6.48
N LEU A 1037 -6.32 -46.55 7.36
CA LEU A 1037 -7.07 -45.88 8.43
C LEU A 1037 -6.21 -45.68 9.68
N LYS A 1038 -5.27 -46.59 9.88
CA LYS A 1038 -4.16 -46.49 10.83
C LYS A 1038 -2.96 -47.28 10.29
N PRO A 1039 -1.75 -47.12 10.84
CA PRO A 1039 -0.61 -47.96 10.50
C PRO A 1039 -0.98 -49.44 10.49
N GLY A 1040 -0.77 -50.10 9.35
CA GLY A 1040 -1.06 -51.54 9.18
C GLY A 1040 -2.51 -51.91 8.80
N VAL A 1041 -3.50 -51.02 8.94
CA VAL A 1041 -4.92 -51.32 8.64
C VAL A 1041 -5.36 -50.61 7.37
N ARG A 1042 -5.71 -51.38 6.34
CA ARG A 1042 -6.16 -50.88 5.03
C ARG A 1042 -7.68 -50.83 4.93
N THR A 1043 -8.18 -50.02 4.01
CA THR A 1043 -9.62 -49.91 3.71
C THR A 1043 -9.93 -50.23 2.25
N PRO A 1044 -10.94 -51.06 1.94
CA PRO A 1044 -11.42 -51.27 0.58
C PRO A 1044 -12.28 -50.11 0.06
N GLU A 1045 -12.59 -49.12 0.90
CA GLU A 1045 -13.53 -48.05 0.58
C GLU A 1045 -13.01 -47.10 -0.50
N ILE A 1046 -13.94 -46.70 -1.37
CA ILE A 1046 -13.76 -45.64 -2.35
C ILE A 1046 -14.82 -44.58 -2.08
N ILE A 1047 -14.41 -43.32 -1.94
CA ILE A 1047 -15.31 -42.19 -1.69
C ILE A 1047 -15.39 -41.34 -2.95
N LYS A 1048 -16.59 -41.23 -3.53
CA LYS A 1048 -16.89 -40.29 -4.61
C LYS A 1048 -17.12 -38.90 -4.00
N ILE A 1049 -16.44 -37.89 -4.53
CA ILE A 1049 -16.53 -36.48 -4.16
C ILE A 1049 -17.00 -35.73 -5.41
N THR A 1050 -18.16 -35.09 -5.35
CA THR A 1050 -18.69 -34.24 -6.43
C THR A 1050 -18.58 -32.79 -6.00
N VAL A 1051 -18.03 -31.94 -6.87
CA VAL A 1051 -17.73 -30.52 -6.59
C VAL A 1051 -18.46 -29.67 -7.63
N GLU A 1052 -19.32 -28.74 -7.22
CA GLU A 1052 -20.06 -27.86 -8.15
C GLU A 1052 -19.34 -26.54 -8.46
#